data_AF-A0A1W9TL66-F1
#
_entry.id   AF-A0A1W9TL66-F1
#
_cell.length_a   1.000
_cell.length_b   1.000
_cell.length_c   1.000
_cell.angle_alpha   90.00
_cell.angle_beta   90.00
_cell.angle_gamma   90.00
#
_symmetry.space_group_name_H-M   'P 1'
#
loop_
_entity.id
_entity.type
_entity.pdbx_description
1 polymer ?
#
loop_
_entity_poly.entity_id
_entity_poly.type
_entity_poly.pdbx_seq_one_letter_code
_entity_poly.pdbx_strand_id
1 'polypeptide(L)'
;MENILPWFVLKSVPGIGNHLFKRLIDCFNSPENVFEASRKDLLEVKGITPRLVSAIKHHIIRDSVKKDLDLVIKKGYKIVTMSDTDYPHLLLQIPDPPPFLYVFGRLNGSFKNIAVVGSRNATEYGISTTRRLCKNLALLKMTIVSGMAIGIDSAAHQGALTGGGRTIAVLGSGLEIVYPAENRKLFHTIAENGAVISEFPLLREPEPHNFPIRNRIISGISLGTVVVEATKRSGSLITARLAAEQNREVFAIPGSIHSFKSTGTHTLIKQGAKLVEHAQDIMEELSYAIKAPHEEDKTGNETMERISHLSSEESLVFEALGPYLGHIKDLPAKEIGINIEEGFKPIYTNIPGKQKVIKSLKQAAGDSNDIYLAPDPDREGEAIAWHTAEVLKKKGRRFHRVLFHELTKNAIHKAIASPEDLNRNKYEAQQARRILDRLVGYQISPLLWRKVKGGLSAGRVQSVAVRIICERERAIQAFESEEYWSITAHLEDNAPPPFTAKLVKKKGEKIKIPDEKASSSIVEELSREKFTVEKVQKKTTKRNPLPPFITSKLQQEAIRKLRFSAKKTMSIAQQLYEGIDFGPGEPEGLITYMRTDSIRIAKEAAFQALELIREKFGEKYAPDKPRIFKNRKKAQDAHEAIRPTSVFNTPEKVTPYLSKDQLALYRLIWERFVASQMKQALINKTSVSIKAGSYLFTASGSTVKFPGFMALYMSVDEEIESKNRQAKDDLPELDEGMVLKLNKLEPKQHFTLPPPRFSEASLVKELEENGIGRPSTYSNILSTIREKGYVDMVKNYFKPSELGFIVNDLLVQSFPEVFDVEFTAKMEDNLDRIEASDVNSLEVLERFYDSFQNTLKTASTDMLSLKAVGMPTDLVCPKCHSTLTIRVGKNGHFLGCSNYPKCTYTRNYARDEKGVIHPIEPSSDEASDRVCEKCGRPMLIKQGKYGTFYACSGYPDCRNTQSVVSDNEVQPTGVTCPEKDCDGTLMQRKSKRGKIFYGCSQFPDCNFAVWDKPVAKECPKCGAGFLLEKTTKKQGTYLSCHTKGCGYKQKT
;
A
#
# COMPACT_ATOMS: atom_id res chain seq x y z
N MET A 1 19.32 40.00 12.85
CA MET A 1 20.31 39.56 11.83
C MET A 1 21.39 38.66 12.42
N GLU A 2 21.91 39.00 13.60
CA GLU A 2 22.96 38.22 14.28
C GLU A 2 22.58 36.74 14.48
N ASN A 3 21.31 36.43 14.81
CA ASN A 3 20.83 35.04 14.95
C ASN A 3 20.70 34.21 13.66
N ILE A 4 20.81 34.81 12.46
CA ILE A 4 20.65 34.10 11.18
C ILE A 4 22.00 33.83 10.53
N LEU A 5 22.98 34.69 10.75
CA LEU A 5 24.30 34.61 10.13
C LEU A 5 24.99 33.24 10.36
N PRO A 6 24.95 32.66 11.57
CA PRO A 6 25.54 31.34 11.84
C PRO A 6 24.94 30.20 11.00
N TRP A 7 23.66 30.28 10.63
CA TRP A 7 23.02 29.32 9.74
C TRP A 7 23.66 29.29 8.35
N PHE A 8 23.95 30.46 7.80
CA PHE A 8 24.57 30.59 6.49
C PHE A 8 26.04 30.16 6.53
N VAL A 9 26.77 30.53 7.58
CA VAL A 9 28.18 30.14 7.75
C VAL A 9 28.30 28.63 7.85
N LEU A 10 27.48 27.98 8.68
CA LEU A 10 27.54 26.54 8.84
C LEU A 10 27.15 25.83 7.53
N LYS A 11 26.21 26.39 6.77
CA LYS A 11 25.76 25.84 5.49
C LYS A 11 26.81 25.98 4.38
N SER A 12 27.69 26.99 4.47
CA SER A 12 28.75 27.22 3.49
C SER A 12 30.01 26.39 3.73
N VAL A 13 30.12 25.70 4.88
CA VAL A 13 31.26 24.83 5.18
C VAL A 13 31.31 23.66 4.17
N PRO A 14 32.40 23.52 3.39
CA PRO A 14 32.55 22.42 2.44
C PRO A 14 32.44 21.06 3.13
N GLY A 15 31.58 20.19 2.61
CA GLY A 15 31.32 18.86 3.18
C GLY A 15 30.12 18.81 4.12
N ILE A 16 29.51 19.95 4.49
CA ILE A 16 28.26 19.99 5.26
C ILE A 16 27.06 20.04 4.31
N GLY A 17 26.53 18.85 3.97
CA GLY A 17 25.24 18.68 3.30
C GLY A 17 24.06 18.92 4.25
N ASN A 18 22.83 19.04 3.73
CA ASN A 18 21.63 19.28 4.55
C ASN A 18 21.42 18.22 5.64
N HIS A 19 21.64 16.95 5.32
CA HIS A 19 21.53 15.86 6.29
C HIS A 19 22.56 15.94 7.43
N LEU A 20 23.81 16.33 7.14
CA LEU A 20 24.81 16.53 8.20
C LEU A 20 24.52 17.81 9.00
N PHE A 21 24.02 18.85 8.33
CA PHE A 21 23.56 20.08 8.97
C PHE A 21 22.46 19.78 9.99
N LYS A 22 21.40 19.06 9.59
CA LYS A 22 20.30 18.70 10.50
C LYS A 22 20.81 17.94 11.72
N ARG A 23 21.71 16.96 11.55
CA ARG A 23 22.31 16.22 12.67
C ARG A 23 23.07 17.12 13.64
N LEU A 24 23.82 18.09 13.12
CA LEU A 24 24.51 19.06 13.97
C LEU A 24 23.51 19.89 14.78
N ILE A 25 22.42 20.35 14.17
CA ILE A 25 21.36 21.08 14.88
C ILE A 25 20.62 20.17 15.87
N ASP A 26 20.33 18.92 15.53
CA ASP A 26 19.68 17.97 16.45
C ASP A 26 20.57 17.66 17.69
N CYS A 27 21.90 17.74 17.54
CA CYS A 27 22.86 17.53 18.64
C CYS A 27 23.11 18.78 19.48
N PHE A 28 23.18 19.96 18.86
CA PHE A 28 23.64 21.20 19.50
C PHE A 28 22.55 22.28 19.60
N ASN A 29 21.33 22.02 19.13
CA ASN A 29 20.15 22.90 19.08
C ASN A 29 20.25 24.15 18.18
N SER A 30 21.44 24.74 17.99
CA SER A 30 21.64 25.90 17.13
C SER A 30 23.02 25.91 16.45
N PRO A 31 23.20 26.61 15.31
CA PRO A 31 24.51 26.70 14.67
C PRO A 31 25.57 27.40 15.55
N GLU A 32 25.18 28.35 16.40
CA GLU A 32 26.07 29.03 17.36
C GLU A 32 26.72 28.00 18.29
N ASN A 33 25.91 27.13 18.88
CA ASN A 33 26.38 26.05 19.74
C ASN A 33 27.28 25.06 18.99
N VAL A 34 27.08 24.85 17.69
CA VAL A 34 27.99 24.03 16.86
C VAL A 34 29.37 24.68 16.74
N PHE A 35 29.43 26.01 16.59
CA PHE A 35 30.69 26.74 16.53
C PHE A 35 31.38 26.79 17.91
N GLU A 36 30.63 26.80 19.00
CA GLU A 36 31.15 26.81 20.37
C GLU A 36 31.59 25.41 20.85
N ALA A 37 30.91 24.34 20.41
CA ALA A 37 31.14 22.96 20.82
C ALA A 37 32.61 22.53 20.78
N SER A 38 33.06 21.74 21.75
CA SER A 38 34.46 21.31 21.80
C SER A 38 34.80 20.40 20.61
N ARG A 39 36.09 20.30 20.27
CA ARG A 39 36.55 19.40 19.21
C ARG A 39 36.14 17.94 19.49
N LYS A 40 36.07 17.55 20.75
CA LYS A 40 35.63 16.22 21.18
C LYS A 40 34.16 16.01 20.86
N ASP A 41 33.29 16.93 21.28
CA ASP A 41 31.84 16.81 21.11
C ASP A 41 31.46 16.80 19.62
N LEU A 42 32.13 17.61 18.79
CA LEU A 42 31.90 17.60 17.33
C LEU A 42 32.29 16.27 16.69
N LEU A 43 33.34 15.59 17.17
CA LEU A 43 33.75 14.28 16.65
C LEU A 43 32.81 13.15 17.07
N GLU A 44 32.02 13.32 18.12
CA GLU A 44 30.99 12.36 18.52
C GLU A 44 29.80 12.35 17.54
N VAL A 45 29.61 13.42 16.76
CA VAL A 45 28.55 13.48 15.74
C VAL A 45 28.91 12.62 14.52
N LYS A 46 28.12 11.57 14.31
CA LYS A 46 28.31 10.62 13.20
C LYS A 46 28.33 11.30 11.82
N GLY A 47 29.48 11.21 11.15
CA GLY A 47 29.74 11.78 9.82
C GLY A 47 30.66 13.00 9.86
N ILE A 48 31.00 13.51 11.05
CA ILE A 48 32.03 14.52 11.24
C ILE A 48 33.40 13.85 11.29
N THR A 49 34.33 14.40 10.51
CA THR A 49 35.74 13.99 10.48
C THR A 49 36.61 15.07 11.10
N PRO A 50 37.85 14.78 11.54
CA PRO A 50 38.77 15.80 12.03
C PRO A 50 38.98 16.98 11.06
N ARG A 51 38.95 16.70 9.74
CA ARG A 51 39.02 17.72 8.69
C ARG A 51 37.78 18.62 8.69
N LEU A 52 36.59 18.05 8.88
CA LEU A 52 35.34 18.81 8.99
C LEU A 52 35.30 19.65 10.27
N VAL A 53 35.80 19.15 11.40
CA VAL A 53 35.89 19.96 12.64
C VAL A 53 36.78 21.18 12.44
N SER A 54 37.94 20.99 11.78
CA SER A 54 38.81 22.11 11.43
C SER A 54 38.10 23.09 10.51
N ALA A 55 37.35 22.60 9.52
CA ALA A 55 36.60 23.43 8.58
C ALA A 55 35.46 24.21 9.28
N ILE A 56 34.79 23.64 10.28
CA ILE A 56 33.76 24.31 11.09
C ILE A 56 34.39 25.41 11.95
N LYS A 57 35.46 25.09 12.68
CA LYS A 57 36.11 26.02 13.63
C LYS A 57 36.81 27.21 12.97
N HIS A 58 37.26 27.06 11.72
CA HIS A 58 38.03 28.09 11.01
C HIS A 58 37.27 28.71 9.82
N HIS A 59 35.95 28.49 9.70
CA HIS A 59 35.20 29.05 8.58
C HIS A 59 34.93 30.54 8.76
N ILE A 60 35.21 31.32 7.72
CA ILE A 60 34.91 32.75 7.66
C ILE A 60 33.72 32.96 6.72
N ILE A 61 32.88 33.95 7.04
CA ILE A 61 31.75 34.38 6.21
C ILE A 61 32.24 34.76 4.81
N ARG A 62 31.66 34.14 3.77
CA ARG A 62 31.91 34.52 2.37
C ARG A 62 31.17 35.80 2.01
N ASP A 63 31.76 36.68 1.21
CA ASP A 63 31.13 37.94 0.76
C ASP A 63 29.79 37.73 0.03
N SER A 64 29.60 36.57 -0.60
CA SER A 64 28.33 36.20 -1.25
C SER A 64 27.17 36.06 -0.26
N VAL A 65 27.44 35.64 0.98
CA VAL A 65 26.40 35.49 2.03
C VAL A 65 25.92 36.87 2.50
N LYS A 66 26.84 37.82 2.66
CA LYS A 66 26.51 39.21 3.03
C LYS A 66 25.61 39.85 1.97
N LYS A 67 25.95 39.69 0.69
CA LYS A 67 25.14 40.19 -0.44
C LYS A 67 23.72 39.63 -0.46
N ASP A 68 23.57 38.33 -0.19
CA ASP A 68 22.24 37.69 -0.11
C ASP A 68 21.44 38.22 1.09
N LEU A 69 22.06 38.40 2.25
CA LEU A 69 21.41 38.92 3.46
C LEU A 69 20.95 40.38 3.28
N ASP A 70 21.79 41.22 2.66
CA ASP A 70 21.44 42.60 2.30
C ASP A 70 20.23 42.65 1.35
N LEU A 71 20.18 41.73 0.38
CA LEU A 71 19.06 41.62 -0.54
C LEU A 71 17.77 41.16 0.14
N VAL A 72 17.83 40.21 1.09
CA VAL A 72 16.67 39.79 1.89
C VAL A 72 16.02 41.00 2.56
N ILE A 73 16.82 41.85 3.21
CA ILE A 73 16.36 43.03 3.94
C ILE A 73 15.79 44.06 2.97
N LYS A 74 16.53 44.37 1.90
CA LYS A 74 16.14 45.39 0.91
C LYS A 74 14.83 45.03 0.20
N LYS A 75 14.57 43.74 -0.02
CA LYS A 75 13.42 43.25 -0.79
C LYS A 75 12.24 42.79 0.07
N GLY A 76 12.38 42.80 1.40
CA GLY A 76 11.33 42.37 2.32
C GLY A 76 11.07 40.86 2.29
N TYR A 77 12.07 40.06 1.90
CA TYR A 77 11.99 38.61 2.04
C TYR A 77 12.22 38.20 3.50
N LYS A 78 11.77 36.99 3.85
CA LYS A 78 12.04 36.36 5.13
C LYS A 78 12.96 35.17 4.96
N ILE A 79 13.78 34.92 5.97
CA ILE A 79 14.47 33.64 6.13
C ILE A 79 13.72 32.90 7.23
N VAL A 80 13.34 31.65 6.94
CA VAL A 80 12.71 30.75 7.91
C VAL A 80 13.64 29.56 8.08
N THR A 81 14.22 29.41 9.26
CA THR A 81 15.18 28.36 9.64
C THR A 81 14.46 27.13 10.17
N MET A 82 15.09 25.96 10.17
CA MET A 82 14.48 24.74 10.72
C MET A 82 14.17 24.81 12.22
N SER A 83 14.70 25.82 12.93
CA SER A 83 14.41 26.09 14.35
C SER A 83 13.25 27.06 14.54
N ASP A 84 12.77 27.71 13.48
CA ASP A 84 11.64 28.64 13.55
C ASP A 84 10.32 27.87 13.55
N THR A 85 9.34 28.36 14.32
CA THR A 85 7.97 27.80 14.37
C THR A 85 7.25 27.85 13.02
N ASP A 86 7.62 28.80 12.17
CA ASP A 86 7.05 28.98 10.84
C ASP A 86 7.62 27.98 9.81
N TYR A 87 8.64 27.20 10.18
CA TYR A 87 9.20 26.18 9.30
C TYR A 87 8.26 24.98 9.20
N PRO A 88 7.93 24.50 7.98
CA PRO A 88 6.95 23.43 7.84
C PRO A 88 7.41 22.11 8.49
N HIS A 89 6.68 21.63 9.50
CA HIS A 89 7.03 20.42 10.24
C HIS A 89 7.15 19.16 9.37
N LEU A 90 6.24 18.98 8.39
CA LEU A 90 6.33 17.86 7.43
C LEU A 90 7.64 17.88 6.65
N LEU A 91 8.19 19.07 6.38
CA LEU A 91 9.46 19.21 5.70
C LEU A 91 10.62 18.76 6.61
N LEU A 92 10.54 18.91 7.94
CA LEU A 92 11.58 18.41 8.87
C LEU A 92 11.72 16.88 8.87
N GLN A 93 10.69 16.17 8.42
CA GLN A 93 10.61 14.70 8.40
C GLN A 93 11.27 14.07 7.17
N ILE A 94 11.57 14.86 6.12
CA ILE A 94 12.19 14.29 4.92
C ILE A 94 13.68 13.96 5.17
N PRO A 95 14.30 13.06 4.38
CA PRO A 95 15.70 12.68 4.58
C PRO A 95 16.71 13.82 4.41
N ASP A 96 16.36 14.86 3.64
CA ASP A 96 17.24 15.96 3.25
C ASP A 96 16.53 17.34 3.35
N PRO A 97 16.17 17.81 4.55
CA PRO A 97 15.44 19.06 4.72
C PRO A 97 16.38 20.28 4.56
N PRO A 98 15.96 21.33 3.83
CA PRO A 98 16.78 22.53 3.68
C PRO A 98 16.94 23.25 5.03
N PRO A 99 18.15 23.65 5.44
CA PRO A 99 18.36 24.27 6.75
C PRO A 99 17.57 25.55 7.01
N PHE A 100 17.33 26.30 5.94
CA PHE A 100 16.46 27.46 5.95
C PHE A 100 15.85 27.63 4.56
N LEU A 101 14.76 28.39 4.51
CA LEU A 101 14.04 28.76 3.30
C LEU A 101 14.06 30.27 3.12
N TYR A 102 14.29 30.72 1.90
CA TYR A 102 13.95 32.07 1.48
C TYR A 102 12.46 32.11 1.19
N VAL A 103 11.75 33.07 1.78
CA VAL A 103 10.29 33.15 1.75
C VAL A 103 9.85 34.54 1.30
N PHE A 104 8.99 34.59 0.28
CA PHE A 104 8.23 35.77 -0.10
C PHE A 104 6.74 35.51 0.18
N GLY A 105 6.14 36.29 1.07
CA GLY A 105 4.80 36.04 1.61
C GLY A 105 4.83 35.46 3.03
N ARG A 106 3.86 34.62 3.39
CA ARG A 106 3.72 34.02 4.74
C ARG A 106 3.65 32.49 4.65
N LEU A 107 4.32 31.78 5.56
CA LEU A 107 4.22 30.31 5.66
C LEU A 107 3.19 29.83 6.71
N ASN A 108 2.86 30.66 7.71
CA ASN A 108 2.03 30.31 8.87
C ASN A 108 0.64 29.79 8.48
N GLY A 109 0.14 28.79 9.23
CA GLY A 109 -1.22 28.27 9.13
C GLY A 109 -1.43 27.18 8.05
N SER A 110 -0.38 26.49 7.61
CA SER A 110 -0.44 25.58 6.46
C SER A 110 -0.13 24.12 6.83
N PHE A 111 -1.01 23.51 7.60
CA PHE A 111 -0.89 22.10 8.02
C PHE A 111 -1.56 21.12 7.05
N LYS A 112 -2.48 21.61 6.21
CA LYS A 112 -3.25 20.80 5.23
C LYS A 112 -2.76 21.06 3.81
N ASN A 113 -1.49 20.73 3.56
CA ASN A 113 -0.83 20.97 2.28
C ASN A 113 -1.07 19.79 1.34
N ILE A 114 -1.47 20.06 0.10
CA ILE A 114 -1.53 19.05 -0.98
C ILE A 114 -0.69 19.51 -2.16
N ALA A 115 0.24 18.66 -2.58
CA ALA A 115 1.05 18.91 -3.76
C ALA A 115 0.23 18.59 -5.01
N VAL A 116 0.23 19.48 -6.00
CA VAL A 116 -0.38 19.23 -7.31
C VAL A 116 0.67 19.50 -8.38
N VAL A 117 1.03 18.48 -9.14
CA VAL A 117 2.11 18.53 -10.14
C VAL A 117 1.70 17.83 -11.42
N GLY A 118 2.31 18.20 -12.53
CA GLY A 118 1.94 17.58 -13.80
C GLY A 118 2.68 18.10 -15.01
N SER A 119 2.15 17.79 -16.20
CA SER A 119 2.77 18.15 -17.46
C SER A 119 2.90 19.66 -17.64
N ARG A 120 4.10 20.11 -18.04
CA ARG A 120 4.32 21.50 -18.51
C ARG A 120 3.58 21.78 -19.82
N ASN A 121 3.31 20.75 -20.61
CA ASN A 121 2.52 20.79 -21.83
C ASN A 121 1.21 20.02 -21.62
N ALA A 122 0.42 20.46 -20.64
CA ALA A 122 -0.88 19.89 -20.31
C ALA A 122 -1.90 20.09 -21.44
N THR A 123 -2.87 19.18 -21.54
CA THR A 123 -4.05 19.36 -22.39
C THR A 123 -5.04 20.34 -21.76
N GLU A 124 -6.04 20.79 -22.51
CA GLU A 124 -7.16 21.55 -21.94
C GLU A 124 -7.88 20.78 -20.85
N TYR A 125 -8.05 19.46 -21.03
CA TYR A 125 -8.60 18.59 -20.00
C TYR A 125 -7.76 18.65 -18.72
N GLY A 126 -6.43 18.51 -18.83
CA GLY A 126 -5.52 18.60 -17.68
C GLY A 126 -5.59 19.96 -16.98
N ILE A 127 -5.60 21.06 -17.73
CA ILE A 127 -5.65 22.43 -17.18
C ILE A 127 -6.99 22.70 -16.48
N SER A 128 -8.11 22.44 -17.16
CA SER A 128 -9.47 22.68 -16.62
C SER A 128 -9.75 21.82 -15.40
N THR A 129 -9.38 20.53 -15.44
CA THR A 129 -9.52 19.61 -14.32
C THR A 129 -8.69 20.06 -13.13
N THR A 130 -7.43 20.47 -13.35
CA THR A 130 -6.56 20.98 -12.28
C THR A 130 -7.14 22.22 -11.63
N ARG A 131 -7.61 23.20 -12.43
CA ARG A 131 -8.22 24.43 -11.89
C ARG A 131 -9.45 24.14 -11.04
N ARG A 132 -10.34 23.26 -11.54
CA ARG A 132 -11.56 22.87 -10.81
C ARG A 132 -11.23 22.13 -9.53
N LEU A 133 -10.32 21.15 -9.59
CA LEU A 133 -9.88 20.38 -8.44
C LEU A 133 -9.27 21.29 -7.37
N CYS A 134 -8.31 22.14 -7.76
CA CYS A 134 -7.62 23.02 -6.82
C CYS A 134 -8.53 24.11 -6.24
N LYS A 135 -9.52 24.60 -7.02
CA LYS A 135 -10.57 25.48 -6.51
C LYS A 135 -11.38 24.81 -5.41
N ASN A 136 -11.80 23.56 -5.63
CA ASN A 136 -12.60 22.82 -4.65
C ASN A 136 -11.79 22.45 -3.40
N LEU A 137 -10.53 22.03 -3.55
CA LEU A 137 -9.62 21.78 -2.43
C LEU A 137 -9.35 23.06 -1.61
N ALA A 138 -9.20 24.20 -2.28
CA ALA A 138 -9.06 25.51 -1.63
C ALA A 138 -10.31 25.90 -0.82
N LEU A 139 -11.52 25.65 -1.35
CA LEU A 139 -12.77 25.85 -0.61
C LEU A 139 -12.85 24.99 0.65
N LEU A 140 -12.26 23.79 0.61
CA LEU A 140 -12.10 22.88 1.74
C LEU A 140 -10.91 23.23 2.66
N LYS A 141 -10.38 24.45 2.53
CA LYS A 141 -9.27 25.00 3.34
C LYS A 141 -7.96 24.22 3.23
N MET A 142 -7.73 23.50 2.12
CA MET A 142 -6.40 22.95 1.82
C MET A 142 -5.52 24.01 1.17
N THR A 143 -4.23 24.02 1.54
CA THR A 143 -3.23 24.82 0.86
C THR A 143 -2.67 24.04 -0.32
N ILE A 144 -2.76 24.62 -1.52
CA ILE A 144 -2.22 24.01 -2.73
C ILE A 144 -0.72 24.29 -2.80
N VAL A 145 0.09 23.25 -2.86
CA VAL A 145 1.53 23.35 -3.06
C VAL A 145 1.86 22.91 -4.47
N SER A 146 2.67 23.67 -5.18
CA SER A 146 3.11 23.30 -6.52
C SER A 146 4.46 23.93 -6.82
N GLY A 147 5.06 23.51 -7.93
CA GLY A 147 6.10 24.32 -8.54
C GLY A 147 5.51 25.56 -9.23
N MET A 148 6.39 26.41 -9.73
CA MET A 148 6.01 27.59 -10.54
C MET A 148 6.09 27.32 -12.06
N ALA A 149 6.08 26.06 -12.52
CA ALA A 149 6.21 25.80 -13.96
C ALA A 149 4.93 26.20 -14.73
N ILE A 150 5.03 26.35 -16.05
CA ILE A 150 3.83 26.44 -16.91
C ILE A 150 3.02 25.12 -16.87
N GLY A 151 1.76 25.17 -17.32
CA GLY A 151 0.91 23.98 -17.42
C GLY A 151 0.17 23.70 -16.12
N ILE A 152 0.24 22.46 -15.63
CA ILE A 152 -0.47 22.01 -14.42
C ILE A 152 -0.08 22.83 -13.20
N ASP A 153 1.21 23.14 -13.04
CA ASP A 153 1.72 23.92 -11.91
C ASP A 153 1.04 25.32 -11.83
N SER A 154 1.08 26.11 -12.92
CA SER A 154 0.33 27.38 -13.02
C SER A 154 -1.17 27.20 -12.81
N ALA A 155 -1.77 26.14 -13.37
CA ALA A 155 -3.20 25.87 -13.26
C ALA A 155 -3.63 25.55 -11.83
N ALA A 156 -2.79 24.86 -11.06
CA ALA A 156 -3.03 24.54 -9.65
C ALA A 156 -3.09 25.81 -8.80
N HIS A 157 -2.09 26.69 -8.94
CA HIS A 157 -2.06 27.97 -8.25
C HIS A 157 -3.25 28.86 -8.64
N GLN A 158 -3.56 28.97 -9.93
CA GLN A 158 -4.72 29.75 -10.40
C GLN A 158 -6.03 29.18 -9.84
N GLY A 159 -6.20 27.87 -9.81
CA GLY A 159 -7.38 27.21 -9.24
C GLY A 159 -7.54 27.53 -7.75
N ALA A 160 -6.44 27.44 -6.98
CA ALA A 160 -6.42 27.77 -5.55
C ALA A 160 -6.84 29.22 -5.28
N LEU A 161 -6.23 30.17 -6.00
CA LEU A 161 -6.53 31.60 -5.91
C LEU A 161 -7.97 31.92 -6.34
N THR A 162 -8.49 31.26 -7.38
CA THR A 162 -9.89 31.39 -7.80
C THR A 162 -10.86 30.88 -6.73
N GLY A 163 -10.46 29.92 -5.91
CA GLY A 163 -11.21 29.44 -4.76
C GLY A 163 -11.07 30.30 -3.50
N GLY A 164 -10.32 31.41 -3.56
CA GLY A 164 -10.01 32.23 -2.40
C GLY A 164 -9.14 31.52 -1.35
N GLY A 165 -8.44 30.45 -1.74
CA GLY A 165 -7.62 29.64 -0.84
C GLY A 165 -6.14 29.99 -0.90
N ARG A 166 -5.38 29.41 0.03
CA ARG A 166 -3.95 29.60 0.18
C ARG A 166 -3.17 28.75 -0.83
N THR A 167 -2.02 29.24 -1.30
CA THR A 167 -1.13 28.42 -2.15
C THR A 167 0.35 28.73 -1.92
N ILE A 168 1.20 27.70 -2.06
CA ILE A 168 2.65 27.79 -1.86
C ILE A 168 3.38 27.34 -3.12
N ALA A 169 4.17 28.22 -3.71
CA ALA A 169 5.02 27.90 -4.86
C ALA A 169 6.45 27.62 -4.44
N VAL A 170 7.02 26.50 -4.90
CA VAL A 170 8.42 26.13 -4.62
C VAL A 170 9.28 26.33 -5.86
N LEU A 171 10.36 27.12 -5.77
CA LEU A 171 11.21 27.49 -6.91
C LEU A 171 12.46 26.63 -7.06
N GLY A 172 12.83 26.33 -8.31
CA GLY A 172 14.13 25.75 -8.67
C GLY A 172 15.20 26.81 -8.98
N SER A 173 14.95 28.05 -8.56
CA SER A 173 15.76 29.25 -8.74
C SER A 173 15.68 30.10 -7.47
N GLY A 174 16.50 31.12 -7.36
CA GLY A 174 16.38 32.13 -6.32
C GLY A 174 15.12 33.00 -6.48
N LEU A 175 14.67 33.65 -5.40
CA LEU A 175 13.42 34.44 -5.41
C LEU A 175 13.48 35.67 -6.34
N GLU A 176 14.67 36.22 -6.63
CA GLU A 176 14.82 37.33 -7.58
C GLU A 176 14.73 36.87 -9.05
N ILE A 177 14.91 35.56 -9.31
CA ILE A 177 14.87 34.98 -10.64
C ILE A 177 13.56 34.20 -10.82
N VAL A 178 12.48 34.93 -11.11
CA VAL A 178 11.17 34.33 -11.37
C VAL A 178 11.19 33.55 -12.68
N TYR A 179 11.19 32.22 -12.56
CA TYR A 179 11.19 31.30 -13.70
C TYR A 179 9.97 30.38 -13.69
N PRO A 180 9.19 30.31 -14.79
CA PRO A 180 9.35 31.05 -16.04
C PRO A 180 8.88 32.51 -15.90
N ALA A 181 9.49 33.43 -16.66
CA ALA A 181 9.22 34.87 -16.56
C ALA A 181 7.75 35.25 -16.79
N GLU A 182 7.03 34.45 -17.57
CA GLU A 182 5.59 34.62 -17.86
C GLU A 182 4.71 34.52 -16.61
N ASN A 183 5.16 33.77 -15.58
CA ASN A 183 4.44 33.63 -14.32
C ASN A 183 4.73 34.77 -13.32
N ARG A 184 5.41 35.86 -13.73
CA ARG A 184 5.76 36.98 -12.82
C ARG A 184 4.55 37.58 -12.11
N LYS A 185 3.41 37.76 -12.80
CA LYS A 185 2.18 38.24 -12.16
C LYS A 185 1.68 37.25 -11.11
N LEU A 186 1.63 35.96 -11.48
CA LEU A 186 1.20 34.88 -10.60
C LEU A 186 2.11 34.75 -9.36
N PHE A 187 3.42 34.93 -9.51
CA PHE A 187 4.40 34.94 -8.42
C PHE A 187 4.03 35.96 -7.32
N HIS A 188 3.71 37.20 -7.70
CA HIS A 188 3.29 38.22 -6.73
C HIS A 188 1.94 37.89 -6.09
N THR A 189 0.95 37.47 -6.89
CA THR A 189 -0.38 37.10 -6.38
C THR A 189 -0.35 35.93 -5.40
N ILE A 190 0.57 34.97 -5.61
CA ILE A 190 0.79 33.85 -4.68
C ILE A 190 1.37 34.36 -3.35
N ALA A 191 2.34 35.27 -3.38
CA ALA A 191 2.94 35.82 -2.18
C ALA A 191 1.95 36.63 -1.33
N GLU A 192 0.95 37.27 -1.95
CA GLU A 192 -0.13 37.97 -1.24
C GLU A 192 -1.07 37.01 -0.50
N ASN A 193 -1.33 35.82 -1.05
CA ASN A 193 -2.32 34.86 -0.55
C ASN A 193 -1.69 33.57 0.00
N GLY A 194 -0.40 33.56 0.26
CA GLY A 194 0.35 32.36 0.61
C GLY A 194 1.86 32.64 0.64
N ALA A 195 2.66 31.81 -0.02
CA ALA A 195 4.10 32.03 -0.10
C ALA A 195 4.73 31.54 -1.40
N VAL A 196 5.82 32.19 -1.79
CA VAL A 196 6.79 31.65 -2.73
C VAL A 196 8.08 31.35 -1.96
N ILE A 197 8.58 30.13 -2.07
CA ILE A 197 9.74 29.66 -1.32
C ILE A 197 10.84 29.11 -2.22
N SER A 198 12.09 29.24 -1.75
CA SER A 198 13.26 28.63 -2.37
C SER A 198 14.28 28.21 -1.31
N GLU A 199 15.01 27.13 -1.56
CA GLU A 199 16.21 26.77 -0.80
C GLU A 199 17.49 27.35 -1.40
N PHE A 200 17.38 27.97 -2.58
CA PHE A 200 18.53 28.45 -3.34
C PHE A 200 18.79 29.94 -3.04
N PRO A 201 20.07 30.38 -3.11
CA PRO A 201 20.45 31.78 -3.03
C PRO A 201 19.59 32.69 -3.90
N LEU A 202 19.34 33.93 -3.46
CA LEU A 202 18.33 34.82 -4.05
C LEU A 202 18.50 35.05 -5.56
N LEU A 203 19.75 35.07 -6.04
CA LEU A 203 20.12 35.29 -7.44
C LEU A 203 20.44 33.98 -8.20
N ARG A 204 20.11 32.81 -7.66
CA ARG A 204 20.39 31.53 -8.32
C ARG A 204 19.56 31.39 -9.60
N GLU A 205 20.25 31.15 -10.71
CA GLU A 205 19.63 30.86 -12.01
C GLU A 205 18.94 29.47 -12.04
N PRO A 206 17.88 29.31 -12.86
CA PRO A 206 17.12 28.06 -12.98
C PRO A 206 17.90 27.01 -13.79
N GLU A 207 18.69 26.18 -13.12
CA GLU A 207 19.46 25.11 -13.76
C GLU A 207 18.65 23.79 -13.78
N PRO A 208 18.79 22.94 -14.83
CA PRO A 208 18.02 21.70 -14.96
C PRO A 208 18.08 20.76 -13.74
N HIS A 209 19.21 20.74 -13.03
CA HIS A 209 19.39 19.91 -11.84
C HIS A 209 18.71 20.46 -10.58
N ASN A 210 18.39 21.75 -10.53
CA ASN A 210 17.71 22.37 -9.40
C ASN A 210 16.25 21.93 -9.28
N PHE A 211 15.58 21.65 -10.41
CA PHE A 211 14.15 21.27 -10.38
C PHE A 211 13.89 19.92 -9.70
N PRO A 212 14.64 18.83 -10.00
CA PRO A 212 14.52 17.59 -9.24
C PRO A 212 14.85 17.75 -7.76
N ILE A 213 15.87 18.55 -7.42
CA ILE A 213 16.24 18.82 -6.02
C ILE A 213 15.05 19.49 -5.31
N ARG A 214 14.51 20.57 -5.88
CA ARG A 214 13.34 21.27 -5.35
C ARG A 214 12.09 20.38 -5.19
N ASN A 215 11.89 19.39 -6.06
CA ASN A 215 10.67 18.56 -6.02
C ASN A 215 10.50 17.82 -4.68
N ARG A 216 11.59 17.51 -3.97
CA ARG A 216 11.52 16.90 -2.64
C ARG A 216 10.91 17.82 -1.58
N ILE A 217 10.96 19.14 -1.78
CA ILE A 217 10.33 20.13 -0.91
C ILE A 217 8.84 20.20 -1.22
N ILE A 218 8.43 20.13 -2.50
CA ILE A 218 7.01 20.11 -2.89
C ILE A 218 6.29 18.92 -2.26
N SER A 219 6.84 17.71 -2.40
CA SER A 219 6.26 16.53 -1.77
C SER A 219 6.46 16.56 -0.26
N GLY A 220 7.62 17.04 0.21
CA GLY A 220 8.00 17.01 1.63
C GLY A 220 7.15 17.90 2.53
N ILE A 221 6.72 19.06 2.02
CA ILE A 221 5.84 19.98 2.73
C ILE A 221 4.37 19.55 2.67
N SER A 222 4.02 18.53 1.88
CA SER A 222 2.63 18.13 1.58
C SER A 222 2.24 16.80 2.22
N LEU A 223 0.97 16.64 2.56
CA LEU A 223 0.39 15.38 3.07
C LEU A 223 0.25 14.32 1.97
N GLY A 224 0.06 14.76 0.72
CA GLY A 224 0.03 13.92 -0.46
C GLY A 224 0.38 14.68 -1.73
N THR A 225 0.59 13.96 -2.83
CA THR A 225 0.93 14.50 -4.15
C THR A 225 -0.03 13.99 -5.21
N VAL A 226 -0.77 14.91 -5.84
CA VAL A 226 -1.66 14.67 -6.98
C VAL A 226 -0.90 14.89 -8.28
N VAL A 227 -0.86 13.86 -9.12
CA VAL A 227 -0.31 13.96 -10.47
C VAL A 227 -1.45 14.12 -11.47
N VAL A 228 -1.47 15.26 -12.16
CA VAL A 228 -2.40 15.54 -13.26
C VAL A 228 -1.63 15.49 -14.57
N GLU A 229 -1.95 14.56 -15.47
CA GLU A 229 -1.26 14.31 -16.74
C GLU A 229 0.28 14.24 -16.64
N ALA A 230 0.82 13.04 -16.76
CA ALA A 230 2.24 12.81 -16.84
C ALA A 230 2.54 11.80 -17.95
N THR A 231 3.59 12.05 -18.73
CA THR A 231 4.19 10.99 -19.56
C THR A 231 5.10 10.10 -18.70
N LYS A 232 5.48 8.92 -19.19
CA LYS A 232 6.39 7.98 -18.51
C LYS A 232 7.75 8.57 -18.09
N ARG A 233 8.16 9.72 -18.65
CA ARG A 233 9.42 10.43 -18.31
C ARG A 233 9.18 11.82 -17.72
N SER A 234 7.97 12.10 -17.25
CA SER A 234 7.64 13.40 -16.66
C SER A 234 8.40 13.62 -15.36
N GLY A 235 8.88 14.85 -15.14
CA GLY A 235 9.47 15.26 -13.86
C GLY A 235 8.48 15.16 -12.69
N SER A 236 7.18 15.22 -12.95
CA SER A 236 6.13 15.03 -11.94
C SER A 236 6.13 13.63 -11.34
N LEU A 237 6.59 12.62 -12.09
CA LEU A 237 6.75 11.25 -11.57
C LEU A 237 7.91 11.15 -10.57
N ILE A 238 8.90 12.05 -10.65
CA ILE A 238 9.95 12.17 -9.63
C ILE A 238 9.32 12.66 -8.33
N THR A 239 8.46 13.68 -8.39
CA THR A 239 7.74 14.18 -7.20
C THR A 239 6.83 13.10 -6.60
N ALA A 240 6.11 12.33 -7.42
CA ALA A 240 5.29 11.21 -6.93
C ALA A 240 6.13 10.11 -6.27
N ARG A 241 7.30 9.78 -6.83
CA ARG A 241 8.24 8.83 -6.22
C ARG A 241 8.77 9.36 -4.89
N LEU A 242 9.18 10.63 -4.84
CA LEU A 242 9.67 11.28 -3.63
C LEU A 242 8.57 11.34 -2.56
N ALA A 243 7.32 11.59 -2.94
CA ALA A 243 6.17 11.54 -2.04
C ALA A 243 6.04 10.14 -1.40
N ALA A 244 6.06 9.07 -2.21
CA ALA A 244 6.04 7.71 -1.70
C ALA A 244 7.24 7.38 -0.78
N GLU A 245 8.46 7.79 -1.18
CA GLU A 245 9.69 7.63 -0.35
C GLU A 245 9.62 8.41 0.97
N GLN A 246 8.86 9.50 1.02
CA GLN A 246 8.64 10.35 2.19
C GLN A 246 7.40 9.95 3.01
N ASN A 247 6.79 8.80 2.71
CA ASN A 247 5.54 8.34 3.32
C ASN A 247 4.38 9.35 3.18
N ARG A 248 4.23 9.93 1.98
CA ARG A 248 3.12 10.80 1.59
C ARG A 248 2.22 10.07 0.59
N GLU A 249 0.92 10.35 0.64
CA GLU A 249 -0.03 9.75 -0.27
C GLU A 249 0.22 10.16 -1.73
N VAL A 250 0.00 9.24 -2.66
CA VAL A 250 0.14 9.52 -4.10
C VAL A 250 -1.20 9.35 -4.78
N PHE A 251 -1.65 10.43 -5.41
CA PHE A 251 -2.90 10.51 -6.14
C PHE A 251 -2.63 10.70 -7.63
N ALA A 252 -3.53 10.22 -8.48
CA ALA A 252 -3.42 10.40 -9.92
C ALA A 252 -4.79 10.62 -10.55
N ILE A 253 -4.90 11.66 -11.38
CA ILE A 253 -6.12 11.91 -12.16
C ILE A 253 -6.10 11.01 -13.40
N PRO A 254 -7.15 10.21 -13.64
CA PRO A 254 -7.24 9.40 -14.85
C PRO A 254 -7.38 10.33 -16.06
N GLY A 255 -6.60 10.08 -17.10
CA GLY A 255 -6.79 10.74 -18.40
C GLY A 255 -7.23 9.74 -19.47
N SER A 256 -7.51 10.22 -20.68
CA SER A 256 -7.85 9.34 -21.81
C SER A 256 -6.76 8.28 -22.04
N ILE A 257 -7.18 7.02 -22.22
CA ILE A 257 -6.28 5.89 -22.58
C ILE A 257 -5.64 6.08 -23.96
N HIS A 258 -6.23 6.93 -24.80
CA HIS A 258 -5.69 7.29 -26.12
C HIS A 258 -4.67 8.45 -26.04
N SER A 259 -4.55 9.12 -24.90
CA SER A 259 -3.60 10.22 -24.72
C SER A 259 -2.29 9.70 -24.11
N PHE A 260 -1.20 9.81 -24.87
CA PHE A 260 0.13 9.45 -24.37
C PHE A 260 0.55 10.29 -23.14
N LYS A 261 -0.05 11.48 -22.97
CA LYS A 261 0.17 12.39 -21.83
C LYS A 261 -0.44 11.86 -20.51
N SER A 262 -1.30 10.86 -20.56
CA SER A 262 -1.90 10.19 -19.39
C SER A 262 -1.14 8.92 -18.97
N THR A 263 -0.20 8.45 -19.77
CA THR A 263 0.45 7.14 -19.55
C THR A 263 1.14 7.02 -18.19
N GLY A 264 1.72 8.11 -17.69
CA GLY A 264 2.32 8.20 -16.37
C GLY A 264 1.29 8.17 -15.25
N THR A 265 0.15 8.85 -15.37
CA THR A 265 -0.92 8.77 -14.36
C THR A 265 -1.56 7.38 -14.35
N HIS A 266 -1.78 6.75 -15.51
CA HIS A 266 -2.23 5.35 -15.56
C HIS A 266 -1.22 4.39 -14.95
N THR A 267 0.08 4.63 -15.15
CA THR A 267 1.14 3.82 -14.53
C THR A 267 1.11 3.96 -13.01
N LEU A 268 0.95 5.20 -12.50
CA LEU A 268 0.82 5.44 -11.06
C LEU A 268 -0.42 4.74 -10.49
N ILE A 269 -1.58 4.83 -11.14
CA ILE A 269 -2.81 4.15 -10.69
C ILE A 269 -2.59 2.63 -10.63
N LYS A 270 -1.96 2.05 -11.66
CA LYS A 270 -1.59 0.61 -11.68
C LYS A 270 -0.59 0.23 -10.59
N GLN A 271 0.23 1.18 -10.13
CA GLN A 271 1.20 1.00 -9.06
C GLN A 271 0.61 1.28 -7.66
N GLY A 272 -0.69 1.57 -7.57
CA GLY A 272 -1.39 1.76 -6.31
C GLY A 272 -1.63 3.23 -5.93
N ALA A 273 -1.30 4.20 -6.79
CA ALA A 273 -1.74 5.58 -6.57
C ALA A 273 -3.26 5.66 -6.61
N LYS A 274 -3.85 6.40 -5.67
CA LYS A 274 -5.30 6.55 -5.59
C LYS A 274 -5.81 7.33 -6.80
N LEU A 275 -6.76 6.72 -7.50
CA LEU A 275 -7.46 7.38 -8.60
C LEU A 275 -8.32 8.51 -8.01
N VAL A 276 -8.18 9.73 -8.57
CA VAL A 276 -8.94 10.91 -8.14
C VAL A 276 -9.81 11.39 -9.28
N GLU A 277 -11.11 11.42 -9.05
CA GLU A 277 -12.08 12.05 -9.94
C GLU A 277 -12.42 13.43 -9.40
N HIS A 278 -12.59 13.57 -8.08
CA HIS A 278 -13.10 14.78 -7.41
C HIS A 278 -12.28 15.12 -6.14
N ALA A 279 -12.44 16.35 -5.62
CA ALA A 279 -11.70 16.79 -4.43
C ALA A 279 -11.98 15.94 -3.18
N GLN A 280 -13.18 15.35 -3.09
CA GLN A 280 -13.59 14.52 -1.97
C GLN A 280 -12.76 13.23 -1.87
N ASP A 281 -12.34 12.64 -2.99
CA ASP A 281 -11.50 11.43 -3.00
C ASP A 281 -10.16 11.66 -2.27
N ILE A 282 -9.61 12.88 -2.41
CA ILE A 282 -8.39 13.30 -1.71
C ILE A 282 -8.68 13.51 -0.22
N MET A 283 -9.79 14.15 0.12
CA MET A 283 -10.16 14.41 1.52
C MET A 283 -10.46 13.13 2.29
N GLU A 284 -11.12 12.15 1.67
CA GLU A 284 -11.40 10.86 2.28
C GLU A 284 -10.11 10.10 2.58
N GLU A 285 -9.18 10.05 1.64
CA GLU A 285 -7.90 9.37 1.82
C GLU A 285 -7.00 10.12 2.83
N LEU A 286 -6.94 11.45 2.74
CA LEU A 286 -6.18 12.26 3.68
C LEU A 286 -6.88 12.48 5.02
N SER A 287 -8.10 11.97 5.22
CA SER A 287 -8.85 12.19 6.46
C SER A 287 -8.09 11.71 7.71
N TYR A 288 -7.27 10.66 7.59
CA TYR A 288 -6.38 10.17 8.65
C TYR A 288 -5.16 11.08 8.85
N ALA A 289 -4.51 11.53 7.78
CA ALA A 289 -3.31 12.39 7.83
C ALA A 289 -3.63 13.85 8.19
N ILE A 290 -4.84 14.31 7.87
CA ILE A 290 -5.39 15.61 8.28
C ILE A 290 -5.80 15.58 9.77
N LYS A 291 -6.07 14.39 10.34
CA LYS A 291 -6.40 14.18 11.75
C LYS A 291 -5.17 13.87 12.64
N ALA A 292 -3.97 13.68 12.10
CA ALA A 292 -2.73 13.56 12.89
C ALA A 292 -1.46 13.85 12.05
N PRO A 293 -0.49 14.69 12.47
CA PRO A 293 -0.39 15.60 13.61
C PRO A 293 -0.17 17.07 13.16
N HIS A 294 -1.22 17.89 13.28
CA HIS A 294 -1.18 19.34 13.54
C HIS A 294 -2.61 19.81 13.82
N GLU A 295 -3.20 19.19 14.85
CA GLU A 295 -4.05 19.92 15.79
C GLU A 295 -3.15 20.47 16.90
N GLU A 296 -2.23 21.32 16.48
CA GLU A 296 -1.84 22.54 17.18
C GLU A 296 -1.88 23.53 16.01
N ASP A 297 -3.00 24.19 15.68
CA ASP A 297 -3.40 25.41 16.37
C ASP A 297 -4.79 25.91 15.87
N LYS A 298 -5.83 25.06 15.97
CA LYS A 298 -7.26 25.48 15.94
C LYS A 298 -8.14 24.73 16.93
N THR A 299 -7.53 23.97 17.82
CA THR A 299 -8.07 23.47 19.08
C THR A 299 -7.58 24.31 20.27
N GLY A 300 -6.79 25.37 20.02
CA GLY A 300 -6.40 26.34 21.04
C GLY A 300 -7.57 27.12 21.67
N ASN A 301 -8.81 26.95 21.19
CA ASN A 301 -9.98 27.40 21.95
C ASN A 301 -10.79 26.24 22.54
N GLU A 302 -11.04 25.13 21.84
CA GLU A 302 -11.93 24.07 22.37
C GLU A 302 -11.20 22.97 23.17
N THR A 303 -9.93 22.67 22.89
CA THR A 303 -9.08 21.83 23.76
C THR A 303 -8.49 22.65 24.90
N MET A 304 -8.23 23.95 24.70
CA MET A 304 -7.83 24.86 25.78
C MET A 304 -8.98 25.18 26.74
N GLU A 305 -10.24 25.15 26.26
CA GLU A 305 -11.42 25.11 27.13
C GLU A 305 -11.53 23.80 27.92
N ARG A 306 -11.02 22.67 27.41
CA ARG A 306 -11.01 21.37 28.14
C ARG A 306 -9.79 21.16 29.05
N ILE A 307 -8.68 21.84 28.80
CA ILE A 307 -7.49 21.90 29.69
C ILE A 307 -7.80 22.75 30.94
N SER A 308 -8.85 23.57 30.91
CA SER A 308 -9.25 24.41 32.04
C SER A 308 -9.68 23.64 33.30
N HIS A 309 -9.72 22.30 33.24
CA HIS A 309 -10.09 21.42 34.36
C HIS A 309 -9.06 20.33 34.72
N LEU A 310 -7.93 20.23 34.01
CA LEU A 310 -6.86 19.33 34.43
C LEU A 310 -5.99 20.03 35.46
N SER A 311 -5.68 19.37 36.56
CA SER A 311 -4.68 19.86 37.49
C SER A 311 -3.32 19.99 36.80
N SER A 312 -2.42 20.77 37.38
CA SER A 312 -1.04 20.88 36.93
C SER A 312 -0.32 19.52 36.87
N GLU A 313 -0.74 18.56 37.70
CA GLU A 313 -0.19 17.21 37.75
C GLU A 313 -0.74 16.33 36.62
N GLU A 314 -2.04 16.43 36.32
CA GLU A 314 -2.69 15.69 35.22
C GLU A 314 -2.20 16.15 33.85
N SER A 315 -1.95 17.46 33.69
CA SER A 315 -1.37 18.02 32.46
C SER A 315 0.06 17.50 32.22
N LEU A 316 0.87 17.41 33.28
CA LEU A 316 2.22 16.84 33.22
C LEU A 316 2.23 15.35 32.81
N VAL A 317 1.29 14.57 33.34
CA VAL A 317 1.13 13.15 32.99
C VAL A 317 0.68 13.00 31.53
N PHE A 318 -0.28 13.80 31.10
CA PHE A 318 -0.81 13.79 29.73
C PHE A 318 0.25 14.18 28.69
N GLU A 319 0.99 15.27 28.92
CA GLU A 319 2.09 15.72 28.06
C GLU A 319 3.24 14.70 27.97
N ALA A 320 3.49 13.98 29.06
CA ALA A 320 4.60 13.04 29.14
C ALA A 320 4.32 11.68 28.48
N LEU A 321 3.07 11.23 28.47
CA LEU A 321 2.67 9.98 27.84
C LEU A 321 2.65 10.11 26.32
N GLY A 322 2.19 11.25 25.78
CA GLY A 322 2.08 11.50 24.35
C GLY A 322 1.19 10.48 23.61
N PRO A 323 0.80 10.78 22.36
CA PRO A 323 0.03 9.83 21.56
C PRO A 323 0.99 8.72 21.06
N TYR A 324 0.77 7.48 21.51
CA TYR A 324 1.39 6.23 21.04
C TYR A 324 2.80 5.89 21.57
N LEU A 325 2.83 5.42 22.81
CA LEU A 325 3.91 4.61 23.38
C LEU A 325 3.82 3.15 22.88
N GLY A 326 4.22 2.92 21.62
CA GLY A 326 4.59 1.57 21.18
C GLY A 326 5.90 1.10 21.85
N HIS A 327 6.53 0.05 21.31
CA HIS A 327 7.85 -0.39 21.79
C HIS A 327 8.87 0.77 21.86
N ILE A 328 9.64 0.82 22.97
CA ILE A 328 10.73 1.78 23.20
C ILE A 328 12.12 1.13 23.11
N LYS A 329 12.16 -0.20 23.24
CA LYS A 329 13.33 -1.07 23.11
C LYS A 329 13.05 -2.12 22.04
N ASP A 330 14.05 -2.46 21.25
CA ASP A 330 14.04 -3.62 20.34
C ASP A 330 15.48 -4.13 20.15
N LEU A 331 15.60 -5.32 19.60
CA LEU A 331 16.86 -5.91 19.17
C LEU A 331 17.52 -5.00 18.10
N PRO A 332 18.85 -4.84 18.09
CA PRO A 332 19.57 -3.97 17.16
C PRO A 332 19.21 -4.27 15.71
N ALA A 333 19.04 -3.23 14.90
CA ALA A 333 18.57 -3.36 13.52
C ALA A 333 19.62 -3.98 12.57
N LYS A 334 20.91 -3.89 12.92
CA LYS A 334 22.03 -4.26 12.04
C LYS A 334 22.77 -5.52 12.46
N GLU A 335 22.45 -6.09 13.61
CA GLU A 335 23.13 -7.24 14.20
C GLU A 335 22.08 -8.27 14.64
N ILE A 336 22.49 -9.51 14.88
CA ILE A 336 21.57 -10.54 15.38
C ILE A 336 20.93 -10.12 16.70
N GLY A 337 21.72 -9.50 17.59
CA GLY A 337 21.25 -8.97 18.88
C GLY A 337 20.87 -10.04 19.89
N ILE A 338 21.30 -11.28 19.69
CA ILE A 338 21.00 -12.43 20.55
C ILE A 338 22.32 -13.13 20.83
N ASN A 339 22.66 -13.31 22.10
CA ASN A 339 23.79 -14.13 22.51
C ASN A 339 23.33 -15.57 22.65
N ILE A 340 23.66 -16.40 21.67
CA ILE A 340 23.21 -17.80 21.59
C ILE A 340 23.96 -18.66 22.62
N GLU A 341 25.26 -18.40 22.84
CA GLU A 341 26.11 -19.15 23.78
C GLU A 341 25.77 -18.86 25.24
N GLU A 342 25.21 -17.68 25.54
CA GLU A 342 24.69 -17.31 26.86
C GLU A 342 23.17 -17.55 26.99
N GLY A 343 22.67 -18.68 26.48
CA GLY A 343 21.26 -19.06 26.63
C GLY A 343 20.28 -18.12 25.93
N PHE A 344 20.58 -17.77 24.66
CA PHE A 344 19.74 -16.89 23.82
C PHE A 344 19.44 -15.51 24.40
N LYS A 345 20.29 -14.99 25.27
CA LYS A 345 20.07 -13.70 25.93
C LYS A 345 19.96 -12.55 24.91
N PRO A 346 18.82 -11.82 24.87
CA PRO A 346 18.64 -10.73 23.93
C PRO A 346 19.38 -9.47 24.39
N ILE A 347 19.96 -8.75 23.43
CA ILE A 347 20.61 -7.46 23.63
C ILE A 347 19.65 -6.38 23.14
N TYR A 348 18.87 -5.81 24.06
CA TYR A 348 17.95 -4.73 23.74
C TYR A 348 18.65 -3.38 23.65
N THR A 349 18.27 -2.62 22.62
CA THR A 349 18.70 -1.23 22.43
C THR A 349 17.49 -0.33 22.36
N ASN A 350 17.67 0.93 22.76
CA ASN A 350 16.61 1.93 22.60
C ASN A 350 16.35 2.16 21.11
N ILE A 351 15.08 2.15 20.71
CA ILE A 351 14.71 2.33 19.31
C ILE A 351 15.12 3.75 18.84
N PRO A 352 15.86 3.88 17.72
CA PRO A 352 16.22 5.18 17.16
C PRO A 352 14.98 6.03 16.88
N GLY A 353 14.96 7.28 17.38
CA GLY A 353 13.83 8.20 17.26
C GLY A 353 12.92 8.23 18.51
N LYS A 354 13.04 7.28 19.44
CA LYS A 354 12.27 7.24 20.69
C LYS A 354 12.98 7.88 21.89
N GLN A 355 14.13 8.53 21.70
CA GLN A 355 14.90 9.16 22.78
C GLN A 355 14.11 10.26 23.51
N LYS A 356 13.37 11.10 22.76
CA LYS A 356 12.52 12.15 23.34
C LYS A 356 11.45 11.54 24.25
N VAL A 357 10.77 10.50 23.77
CA VAL A 357 9.75 9.77 24.54
C VAL A 357 10.31 9.18 25.83
N ILE A 358 11.47 8.51 25.76
CA ILE A 358 12.14 7.97 26.95
C ILE A 358 12.51 9.08 27.95
N LYS A 359 12.97 10.23 27.46
CA LYS A 359 13.30 11.39 28.30
C LYS A 359 12.04 11.93 28.99
N SER A 360 10.94 12.12 28.24
CA SER A 360 9.66 12.58 28.78
C SER A 360 9.11 11.63 29.84
N LEU A 361 9.12 10.32 29.57
CA LEU A 361 8.71 9.31 30.56
C LEU A 361 9.54 9.36 31.84
N LYS A 362 10.87 9.49 31.72
CA LYS A 362 11.74 9.61 32.89
C LYS A 362 11.48 10.88 33.69
N GLN A 363 11.23 12.00 32.99
CA GLN A 363 10.92 13.28 33.60
C GLN A 363 9.60 13.23 34.36
N ALA A 364 8.55 12.67 33.76
CA ALA A 364 7.24 12.56 34.40
C ALA A 364 7.17 11.50 35.49
N ALA A 365 7.92 10.41 35.35
CA ALA A 365 8.10 9.47 36.45
C ALA A 365 8.79 10.13 37.66
N GLY A 366 9.61 11.17 37.44
CA GLY A 366 10.17 12.05 38.48
C GLY A 366 10.68 11.30 39.71
N ASP A 367 10.14 11.67 40.87
CA ASP A 367 10.35 11.01 42.17
C ASP A 367 9.20 10.10 42.58
N SER A 368 8.23 9.85 41.69
CA SER A 368 7.11 8.95 41.97
C SER A 368 7.60 7.54 42.29
N ASN A 369 7.12 7.01 43.42
CA ASN A 369 7.42 5.67 43.91
C ASN A 369 6.53 4.62 43.26
N ASP A 370 5.29 4.94 42.91
CA ASP A 370 4.35 4.00 42.30
C ASP A 370 4.09 4.39 40.84
N ILE A 371 4.37 3.48 39.91
CA ILE A 371 4.17 3.67 38.47
C ILE A 371 3.17 2.64 37.96
N TYR A 372 2.07 3.12 37.39
CA TYR A 372 1.04 2.27 36.79
C TYR A 372 1.30 2.12 35.28
N LEU A 373 1.44 0.87 34.83
CA LEU A 373 1.71 0.48 33.45
C LEU A 373 0.44 -0.11 32.85
N ALA A 374 -0.14 0.63 31.91
CA ALA A 374 -1.42 0.30 31.29
C ALA A 374 -1.38 0.04 29.77
N PRO A 375 -0.36 -0.62 29.18
CA PRO A 375 -0.44 -1.04 27.77
C PRO A 375 -1.47 -2.17 27.58
N ASP A 376 -1.74 -2.49 26.31
CA ASP A 376 -2.70 -3.51 25.89
C ASP A 376 -2.60 -4.84 26.67
N PRO A 377 -3.71 -5.56 26.90
CA PRO A 377 -3.75 -6.75 27.75
C PRO A 377 -3.23 -8.04 27.08
N ASP A 378 -2.38 -7.92 26.07
CA ASP A 378 -1.75 -9.04 25.35
C ASP A 378 -0.25 -9.19 25.71
N ARG A 379 0.41 -10.22 25.16
CA ARG A 379 1.84 -10.45 25.42
C ARG A 379 2.76 -9.35 24.88
N GLU A 380 2.34 -8.65 23.82
CA GLU A 380 3.09 -7.51 23.26
C GLU A 380 3.03 -6.32 24.22
N GLY A 381 1.84 -6.01 24.75
CA GLY A 381 1.65 -5.01 25.78
C GLY A 381 2.42 -5.34 27.07
N GLU A 382 2.48 -6.62 27.45
CA GLU A 382 3.31 -7.04 28.60
C GLU A 382 4.80 -6.77 28.37
N ALA A 383 5.31 -7.04 27.16
CA ALA A 383 6.69 -6.69 26.81
C ALA A 383 6.95 -5.19 26.78
N ILE A 384 5.98 -4.38 26.33
CA ILE A 384 6.06 -2.92 26.40
C ILE A 384 6.10 -2.46 27.86
N ALA A 385 5.24 -3.02 28.73
CA ALA A 385 5.22 -2.72 30.16
C ALA A 385 6.57 -3.05 30.79
N TRP A 386 7.11 -4.24 30.51
CA TRP A 386 8.38 -4.71 31.03
C TRP A 386 9.55 -3.82 30.61
N HIS A 387 9.67 -3.53 29.32
CA HIS A 387 10.72 -2.64 28.80
C HIS A 387 10.61 -1.21 29.36
N THR A 388 9.40 -0.72 29.56
CA THR A 388 9.14 0.58 30.19
C THR A 388 9.57 0.58 31.66
N ALA A 389 9.21 -0.46 32.41
CA ALA A 389 9.64 -0.63 33.79
C ALA A 389 11.17 -0.65 33.93
N GLU A 390 11.87 -1.37 33.04
CA GLU A 390 13.33 -1.40 33.01
C GLU A 390 13.95 -0.02 32.73
N VAL A 391 13.37 0.74 31.81
CA VAL A 391 13.85 2.09 31.46
C VAL A 391 13.63 3.08 32.60
N LEU A 392 12.55 2.92 33.36
CA LEU A 392 12.14 3.80 34.46
C LEU A 392 12.64 3.33 35.83
N LYS A 393 13.38 2.22 35.92
CA LYS A 393 13.81 1.64 37.20
C LYS A 393 14.64 2.64 38.02
N LYS A 394 14.24 2.85 39.27
CA LYS A 394 14.90 3.68 40.28
C LYS A 394 14.75 3.02 41.66
N LYS A 395 15.68 3.24 42.59
CA LYS A 395 15.59 2.68 43.96
C LYS A 395 14.31 3.19 44.65
N GLY A 396 13.55 2.29 45.27
CA GLY A 396 12.28 2.60 45.95
C GLY A 396 11.04 2.62 45.06
N ARG A 397 11.20 2.49 43.72
CA ARG A 397 10.09 2.51 42.77
C ARG A 397 9.46 1.12 42.59
N ARG A 398 8.13 1.07 42.67
CA ARG A 398 7.24 -0.07 42.42
C ARG A 398 6.49 0.12 41.10
N PHE A 399 6.26 -0.97 40.39
CA PHE A 399 5.56 -0.97 39.12
C PHE A 399 4.31 -1.83 39.24
N HIS A 400 3.18 -1.28 38.80
CA HIS A 400 1.85 -1.86 38.89
C HIS A 400 1.32 -2.08 37.49
N ARG A 401 0.86 -3.29 37.17
CA ARG A 401 0.27 -3.64 35.88
C ARG A 401 -1.25 -3.42 35.92
N VAL A 402 -1.75 -2.52 35.09
CA VAL A 402 -3.19 -2.22 35.00
C VAL A 402 -3.74 -2.85 33.73
N LEU A 403 -4.71 -3.76 33.87
CA LEU A 403 -5.36 -4.45 32.75
C LEU A 403 -6.81 -3.98 32.61
N PHE A 404 -7.17 -3.52 31.41
CA PHE A 404 -8.55 -3.26 31.03
C PHE A 404 -8.80 -3.82 29.62
N HIS A 405 -10.03 -4.27 29.37
CA HIS A 405 -10.46 -4.86 28.09
C HIS A 405 -11.47 -3.96 27.35
N GLU A 406 -11.84 -2.85 27.97
CA GLU A 406 -12.70 -1.78 27.45
C GLU A 406 -12.31 -0.47 28.14
N LEU A 407 -12.38 0.64 27.40
CA LEU A 407 -12.07 1.97 27.91
C LEU A 407 -13.36 2.68 28.36
N THR A 408 -13.90 2.22 29.48
CA THR A 408 -15.04 2.85 30.16
C THR A 408 -14.60 3.34 31.54
N LYS A 409 -15.25 4.39 32.06
CA LYS A 409 -14.96 4.95 33.38
C LYS A 409 -14.94 3.88 34.48
N ASN A 410 -15.95 3.02 34.50
CA ASN A 410 -16.08 1.95 35.50
C ASN A 410 -14.97 0.89 35.35
N ALA A 411 -14.63 0.49 34.12
CA ALA A 411 -13.57 -0.48 33.88
C ALA A 411 -12.21 0.06 34.30
N ILE A 412 -11.91 1.32 34.00
CA ILE A 412 -10.66 1.98 34.39
C ILE A 412 -10.54 2.10 35.91
N HIS A 413 -11.59 2.58 36.60
CA HIS A 413 -11.57 2.66 38.06
C HIS A 413 -11.35 1.29 38.72
N LYS A 414 -12.03 0.25 38.21
CA LYS A 414 -11.86 -1.12 38.72
C LYS A 414 -10.45 -1.66 38.50
N ALA A 415 -9.87 -1.38 37.33
CA ALA A 415 -8.52 -1.83 36.97
C ALA A 415 -7.44 -1.13 37.82
N ILE A 416 -7.57 0.18 38.06
CA ILE A 416 -6.64 0.94 38.90
C ILE A 416 -6.78 0.57 40.38
N ALA A 417 -7.99 0.24 40.84
CA ALA A 417 -8.22 -0.17 42.23
C ALA A 417 -7.62 -1.55 42.57
N SER A 418 -7.31 -2.37 41.57
CA SER A 418 -6.77 -3.72 41.75
C SER A 418 -5.68 -4.03 40.71
N PRO A 419 -4.54 -3.32 40.74
CA PRO A 419 -3.45 -3.59 39.81
C PRO A 419 -2.80 -4.94 40.11
N GLU A 420 -2.21 -5.55 39.08
CA GLU A 420 -1.45 -6.80 39.17
C GLU A 420 0.06 -6.52 39.15
N ASP A 421 0.87 -7.53 39.44
CA ASP A 421 2.30 -7.49 39.15
C ASP A 421 2.58 -7.75 37.66
N LEU A 422 3.74 -7.30 37.17
CA LEU A 422 4.19 -7.65 35.82
C LEU A 422 4.33 -9.17 35.66
N ASN A 423 3.72 -9.71 34.61
CA ASN A 423 3.69 -11.14 34.36
C ASN A 423 4.93 -11.60 33.59
N ARG A 424 5.86 -12.23 34.31
CA ARG A 424 7.13 -12.72 33.74
C ARG A 424 6.91 -13.74 32.62
N ASN A 425 5.94 -14.64 32.75
CA ASN A 425 5.72 -15.72 31.77
C ASN A 425 5.18 -15.18 30.45
N LYS A 426 4.27 -14.19 30.49
CA LYS A 426 3.80 -13.45 29.30
C LYS A 426 4.96 -12.71 28.62
N TYR A 427 5.82 -12.07 29.40
CA TYR A 427 7.03 -11.43 28.88
C TYR A 427 7.94 -12.45 28.20
N GLU A 428 8.31 -13.55 28.88
CA GLU A 428 9.16 -14.62 28.34
C GLU A 428 8.59 -15.25 27.06
N ALA A 429 7.27 -15.44 26.97
CA ALA A 429 6.62 -15.93 25.75
C ALA A 429 6.79 -14.95 24.58
N GLN A 430 6.65 -13.64 24.82
CA GLN A 430 6.90 -12.62 23.79
C GLN A 430 8.38 -12.56 23.40
N GLN A 431 9.28 -12.67 24.37
CA GLN A 431 10.73 -12.72 24.16
C GLN A 431 11.13 -13.90 23.30
N ALA A 432 10.68 -15.10 23.65
CA ALA A 432 10.93 -16.33 22.89
C ALA A 432 10.44 -16.17 21.44
N ARG A 433 9.24 -15.63 21.23
CA ARG A 433 8.72 -15.31 19.89
C ARG A 433 9.66 -14.37 19.12
N ARG A 434 10.08 -13.27 19.74
CA ARG A 434 10.95 -12.25 19.12
C ARG A 434 12.31 -12.84 18.75
N ILE A 435 12.87 -13.69 19.61
CA ILE A 435 14.14 -14.41 19.40
C ILE A 435 13.99 -15.38 18.23
N LEU A 436 12.97 -16.25 18.22
CA LEU A 436 12.72 -17.20 17.14
C LEU A 436 12.62 -16.51 15.77
N ASP A 437 11.80 -15.46 15.69
CA ASP A 437 11.61 -14.72 14.45
C ASP A 437 12.91 -14.04 13.99
N ARG A 438 13.75 -13.58 14.92
CA ARG A 438 15.06 -13.01 14.62
C ARG A 438 16.06 -14.06 14.15
N LEU A 439 16.13 -15.24 14.78
CA LEU A 439 17.02 -16.33 14.37
C LEU A 439 16.72 -16.76 12.93
N VAL A 440 15.45 -17.08 12.64
CA VAL A 440 15.01 -17.47 11.29
C VAL A 440 15.26 -16.34 10.29
N GLY A 441 14.78 -15.13 10.59
CA GLY A 441 14.86 -14.02 9.65
C GLY A 441 16.29 -13.57 9.35
N TYR A 442 17.12 -13.43 10.37
CA TYR A 442 18.47 -12.89 10.23
C TYR A 442 19.47 -13.92 9.68
N GLN A 443 19.25 -15.22 9.90
CA GLN A 443 20.15 -16.26 9.39
C GLN A 443 19.77 -16.79 8.00
N ILE A 444 18.47 -16.88 7.66
CA ILE A 444 18.04 -17.35 6.33
C ILE A 444 18.10 -16.23 5.28
N SER A 445 17.83 -14.97 5.63
CA SER A 445 17.81 -13.88 4.63
C SER A 445 19.14 -13.70 3.89
N PRO A 446 20.32 -13.72 4.55
CA PRO A 446 21.61 -13.69 3.87
C PRO A 446 21.85 -14.89 2.94
N LEU A 447 21.33 -16.08 3.29
CA LEU A 447 21.37 -17.24 2.42
C LEU A 447 20.57 -17.00 1.14
N LEU A 448 19.33 -16.49 1.26
CA LEU A 448 18.51 -16.10 0.11
C LEU A 448 19.18 -15.00 -0.73
N TRP A 449 19.90 -14.07 -0.12
CA TRP A 449 20.64 -13.03 -0.86
C TRP A 449 21.77 -13.61 -1.71
N ARG A 450 22.51 -14.60 -1.16
CA ARG A 450 23.57 -15.31 -1.87
C ARG A 450 23.01 -16.18 -2.99
N LYS A 451 21.94 -16.92 -2.73
CA LYS A 451 21.39 -17.94 -3.65
C LYS A 451 20.41 -17.36 -4.69
N VAL A 452 19.68 -16.28 -4.38
CA VAL A 452 18.61 -15.73 -5.24
C VAL A 452 18.85 -14.27 -5.62
N LYS A 453 18.59 -13.32 -4.71
CA LYS A 453 18.66 -11.87 -4.96
C LYS A 453 18.75 -11.11 -3.63
N GLY A 454 19.46 -9.99 -3.60
CA GLY A 454 19.49 -9.10 -2.44
C GLY A 454 18.11 -8.50 -2.12
N GLY A 455 17.87 -8.23 -0.83
CA GLY A 455 16.63 -7.59 -0.34
C GLY A 455 15.47 -8.54 -0.08
N LEU A 456 15.66 -9.86 -0.26
CA LEU A 456 14.69 -10.88 0.14
C LEU A 456 14.68 -11.07 1.66
N SER A 457 13.58 -11.54 2.22
CA SER A 457 13.51 -11.85 3.64
C SER A 457 12.72 -13.12 3.88
N ALA A 458 13.28 -14.04 4.65
CA ALA A 458 12.53 -15.17 5.16
C ALA A 458 11.92 -14.80 6.50
N GLY A 459 10.70 -15.28 6.77
CA GLY A 459 10.10 -15.19 8.09
C GLY A 459 9.28 -16.45 8.32
N ARG A 460 9.35 -17.02 9.52
CA ARG A 460 8.76 -18.33 9.86
C ARG A 460 7.30 -18.40 9.43
N VAL A 461 6.48 -17.44 9.88
CA VAL A 461 5.05 -17.41 9.61
C VAL A 461 4.72 -16.90 8.20
N GLN A 462 5.45 -15.88 7.73
CA GLN A 462 5.20 -15.31 6.39
C GLN A 462 5.51 -16.30 5.27
N SER A 463 6.61 -17.05 5.38
CA SER A 463 6.99 -18.06 4.39
C SER A 463 5.97 -19.19 4.32
N VAL A 464 5.39 -19.61 5.45
CA VAL A 464 4.30 -20.61 5.46
C VAL A 464 3.02 -20.07 4.82
N ALA A 465 2.68 -18.79 5.04
CA ALA A 465 1.56 -18.17 4.33
C ALA A 465 1.77 -18.12 2.80
N VAL A 466 3.00 -17.83 2.35
CA VAL A 466 3.35 -17.92 0.92
C VAL A 466 3.25 -19.37 0.43
N ARG A 467 3.71 -20.34 1.21
CA ARG A 467 3.61 -21.78 0.90
C ARG A 467 2.17 -22.22 0.66
N ILE A 468 1.25 -21.88 1.56
CA ILE A 468 -0.19 -22.17 1.43
C ILE A 468 -0.75 -21.62 0.10
N ILE A 469 -0.34 -20.41 -0.29
CA ILE A 469 -0.76 -19.79 -1.55
C ILE A 469 -0.14 -20.50 -2.77
N CYS A 470 1.15 -20.86 -2.70
CA CYS A 470 1.82 -21.63 -3.74
C CYS A 470 1.21 -23.02 -3.95
N GLU A 471 0.90 -23.74 -2.87
CA GLU A 471 0.25 -25.05 -2.90
C GLU A 471 -1.17 -24.96 -3.48
N ARG A 472 -1.94 -23.92 -3.13
CA ARG A 472 -3.24 -23.67 -3.76
C ARG A 472 -3.12 -23.41 -5.25
N GLU A 473 -2.15 -22.62 -5.69
CA GLU A 473 -1.94 -22.37 -7.12
C GLU A 473 -1.50 -23.63 -7.87
N ARG A 474 -0.67 -24.49 -7.25
CA ARG A 474 -0.34 -25.82 -7.80
C ARG A 474 -1.54 -26.73 -7.91
N ALA A 475 -2.41 -26.75 -6.91
CA ALA A 475 -3.66 -27.51 -6.96
C ALA A 475 -4.57 -27.03 -8.09
N ILE A 476 -4.60 -25.71 -8.37
CA ILE A 476 -5.32 -25.15 -9.52
C ILE A 476 -4.66 -25.58 -10.84
N GLN A 477 -3.33 -25.54 -10.94
CA GLN A 477 -2.58 -25.92 -12.14
C GLN A 477 -2.74 -27.42 -12.47
N ALA A 478 -2.67 -28.28 -11.46
CA ALA A 478 -2.81 -29.73 -11.59
C ALA A 478 -4.27 -30.19 -11.79
N PHE A 479 -5.25 -29.33 -11.55
CA PHE A 479 -6.66 -29.69 -11.64
C PHE A 479 -7.08 -29.93 -13.10
N GLU A 480 -7.65 -31.09 -13.37
CA GLU A 480 -8.28 -31.44 -14.64
C GLU A 480 -9.79 -31.34 -14.51
N SER A 481 -10.39 -30.57 -15.41
CA SER A 481 -11.83 -30.32 -15.40
C SER A 481 -12.55 -31.52 -15.98
N GLU A 482 -13.42 -32.13 -15.19
CA GLU A 482 -14.27 -33.25 -15.59
C GLU A 482 -15.65 -32.73 -16.00
N GLU A 483 -16.14 -33.20 -17.15
CA GLU A 483 -17.51 -32.95 -17.59
C GLU A 483 -18.50 -33.75 -16.73
N TYR A 484 -19.62 -33.13 -16.39
CA TYR A 484 -20.78 -33.85 -15.87
C TYR A 484 -22.07 -33.13 -16.21
N TRP A 485 -23.16 -33.88 -16.24
CA TRP A 485 -24.48 -33.37 -16.55
C TRP A 485 -25.41 -33.45 -15.34
N SER A 486 -26.34 -32.50 -15.29
CA SER A 486 -27.48 -32.54 -14.38
C SER A 486 -28.76 -32.48 -15.17
N ILE A 487 -29.78 -33.24 -14.78
CA ILE A 487 -31.12 -33.17 -15.39
C ILE A 487 -32.08 -32.56 -14.35
N THR A 488 -32.73 -31.48 -14.75
CA THR A 488 -33.77 -30.81 -13.95
C THR A 488 -35.12 -30.98 -14.63
N ALA A 489 -36.09 -31.54 -13.94
CA ALA A 489 -37.48 -31.61 -14.38
C ALA A 489 -38.24 -30.36 -13.94
N HIS A 490 -38.94 -29.72 -14.86
CA HIS A 490 -39.89 -28.64 -14.62
C HIS A 490 -41.26 -29.28 -14.53
N LEU A 491 -41.83 -29.27 -13.32
CA LEU A 491 -43.03 -30.01 -12.95
C LEU A 491 -44.10 -29.03 -12.49
N GLU A 492 -45.35 -29.40 -12.70
CA GLU A 492 -46.51 -28.60 -12.34
C GLU A 492 -47.61 -29.53 -11.83
N ASP A 493 -48.31 -29.08 -10.79
CA ASP A 493 -49.60 -29.63 -10.38
C ASP A 493 -50.74 -28.77 -10.97
N ASN A 494 -52.00 -29.17 -10.80
CA ASN A 494 -53.17 -28.42 -11.20
C ASN A 494 -53.26 -27.02 -10.54
N ALA A 495 -52.52 -26.76 -9.47
CA ALA A 495 -52.40 -25.45 -8.83
C ALA A 495 -51.02 -24.79 -9.11
N PRO A 496 -50.95 -23.57 -9.66
CA PRO A 496 -49.69 -22.83 -9.82
C PRO A 496 -49.08 -22.44 -8.47
N PRO A 497 -47.75 -22.26 -8.37
CA PRO A 497 -46.79 -22.16 -9.48
C PRO A 497 -46.08 -23.49 -9.84
N PRO A 498 -45.59 -23.63 -11.10
CA PRO A 498 -44.64 -24.68 -11.47
C PRO A 498 -43.38 -24.65 -10.62
N PHE A 499 -42.77 -25.81 -10.40
CA PHE A 499 -41.54 -25.96 -9.62
C PHE A 499 -40.52 -26.87 -10.32
N THR A 500 -39.30 -26.91 -9.79
CA THR A 500 -38.22 -27.73 -10.36
C THR A 500 -37.76 -28.84 -9.43
N ALA A 501 -37.44 -30.00 -9.99
CA ALA A 501 -36.88 -31.14 -9.27
C ALA A 501 -35.61 -31.63 -9.96
N LYS A 502 -34.57 -31.95 -9.18
CA LYS A 502 -33.28 -32.43 -9.72
C LYS A 502 -33.18 -33.95 -9.64
N LEU A 503 -32.71 -34.57 -10.71
CA LEU A 503 -32.44 -36.00 -10.75
C LEU A 503 -31.30 -36.35 -9.79
N VAL A 504 -31.49 -37.35 -8.91
CA VAL A 504 -30.49 -37.76 -7.91
C VAL A 504 -30.17 -39.25 -7.90
N LYS A 505 -31.09 -40.12 -8.32
CA LYS A 505 -30.89 -41.58 -8.30
C LYS A 505 -31.48 -42.29 -9.52
N LYS A 506 -30.90 -43.45 -9.86
CA LYS A 506 -31.45 -44.46 -10.78
C LYS A 506 -31.36 -45.82 -10.08
N LYS A 507 -32.44 -46.59 -10.04
CA LYS A 507 -32.53 -47.91 -9.36
C LYS A 507 -32.06 -47.90 -7.90
N GLY A 508 -32.32 -46.80 -7.17
CA GLY A 508 -31.98 -46.66 -5.74
C GLY A 508 -30.57 -46.12 -5.44
N GLU A 509 -29.67 -46.10 -6.42
CA GLU A 509 -28.29 -45.63 -6.28
C GLU A 509 -28.10 -44.20 -6.80
N LYS A 510 -27.12 -43.48 -6.25
CA LYS A 510 -26.79 -42.11 -6.67
C LYS A 510 -26.30 -42.12 -8.12
N ILE A 511 -26.98 -41.40 -9.00
CA ILE A 511 -26.65 -41.36 -10.42
C ILE A 511 -25.51 -40.37 -10.69
N LYS A 512 -24.60 -40.73 -11.59
CA LYS A 512 -23.64 -39.82 -12.23
C LYS A 512 -23.94 -39.80 -13.73
N ILE A 513 -23.91 -38.62 -14.34
CA ILE A 513 -24.16 -38.44 -15.77
C ILE A 513 -22.89 -37.83 -16.36
N PRO A 514 -21.99 -38.64 -16.95
CA PRO A 514 -20.65 -38.18 -17.32
C PRO A 514 -20.65 -37.30 -18.58
N ASP A 515 -21.58 -37.52 -19.51
CA ASP A 515 -21.53 -36.92 -20.84
C ASP A 515 -22.94 -36.65 -21.43
N GLU A 516 -22.96 -35.97 -22.56
CA GLU A 516 -24.19 -35.61 -23.29
C GLU A 516 -24.97 -36.85 -23.77
N LYS A 517 -24.29 -37.93 -24.13
CA LYS A 517 -24.92 -39.15 -24.63
C LYS A 517 -25.72 -39.85 -23.52
N ALA A 518 -25.11 -39.99 -22.35
CA ALA A 518 -25.78 -40.50 -21.15
C ALA A 518 -26.94 -39.60 -20.74
N SER A 519 -26.75 -38.27 -20.78
CA SER A 519 -27.80 -37.29 -20.51
C SER A 519 -28.99 -37.45 -21.46
N SER A 520 -28.74 -37.52 -22.78
CA SER A 520 -29.77 -37.64 -23.81
C SER A 520 -30.55 -38.95 -23.71
N SER A 521 -29.86 -40.08 -23.45
CA SER A 521 -30.50 -41.37 -23.22
C SER A 521 -31.42 -41.34 -22.00
N ILE A 522 -31.00 -40.68 -20.91
CA ILE A 522 -31.83 -40.54 -19.70
C ILE A 522 -33.03 -39.64 -19.98
N VAL A 523 -32.87 -38.53 -20.71
CA VAL A 523 -33.97 -37.64 -21.09
C VAL A 523 -35.00 -38.36 -21.96
N GLU A 524 -34.56 -39.19 -22.91
CA GLU A 524 -35.46 -39.99 -23.74
C GLU A 524 -36.26 -41.00 -22.91
N GLU A 525 -35.59 -41.75 -22.01
CA GLU A 525 -36.26 -42.66 -21.07
C GLU A 525 -37.30 -41.91 -20.23
N LEU A 526 -36.93 -40.77 -19.64
CA LEU A 526 -37.80 -39.97 -18.76
C LEU A 526 -38.99 -39.32 -19.47
N SER A 527 -38.87 -39.00 -20.76
CA SER A 527 -39.95 -38.35 -21.53
C SER A 527 -41.22 -39.22 -21.65
N ARG A 528 -41.08 -40.54 -21.44
CA ARG A 528 -42.16 -41.53 -21.52
C ARG A 528 -42.71 -41.92 -20.14
N GLU A 529 -42.11 -41.42 -19.07
CA GLU A 529 -42.44 -41.80 -17.70
C GLU A 529 -43.45 -40.86 -17.04
N LYS A 530 -44.23 -41.38 -16.08
CA LYS A 530 -45.10 -40.57 -15.23
C LYS A 530 -44.34 -40.12 -13.99
N PHE A 531 -44.43 -38.83 -13.66
CA PHE A 531 -43.82 -38.25 -12.46
C PHE A 531 -44.83 -38.31 -11.32
N THR A 532 -44.52 -39.05 -10.26
CA THR A 532 -45.40 -39.22 -9.09
C THR A 532 -44.67 -38.86 -7.82
N VAL A 533 -45.33 -38.12 -6.92
CA VAL A 533 -44.79 -37.81 -5.60
C VAL A 533 -44.70 -39.10 -4.79
N GLU A 534 -43.48 -39.55 -4.49
CA GLU A 534 -43.23 -40.76 -3.70
C GLU A 534 -43.29 -40.46 -2.20
N LYS A 535 -42.73 -39.32 -1.78
CA LYS A 535 -42.62 -38.98 -0.37
C LYS A 535 -42.53 -37.48 -0.13
N VAL A 536 -43.23 -36.99 0.88
CA VAL A 536 -43.16 -35.59 1.32
C VAL A 536 -42.69 -35.52 2.77
N GLN A 537 -41.53 -34.91 2.99
CA GLN A 537 -40.96 -34.73 4.33
C GLN A 537 -40.96 -33.25 4.73
N LYS A 538 -41.79 -32.91 5.71
CA LYS A 538 -41.79 -31.58 6.35
C LYS A 538 -41.04 -31.66 7.69
N LYS A 539 -39.99 -30.86 7.85
CA LYS A 539 -39.19 -30.80 9.09
C LYS A 539 -38.89 -29.35 9.47
N THR A 540 -39.24 -28.96 10.68
CA THR A 540 -38.76 -27.68 11.24
C THR A 540 -37.36 -27.87 11.80
N THR A 541 -36.41 -27.06 11.32
CA THR A 541 -35.02 -27.04 11.78
C THR A 541 -34.74 -25.74 12.53
N LYS A 542 -33.92 -25.85 13.58
CA LYS A 542 -33.47 -24.72 14.39
C LYS A 542 -32.10 -24.26 13.87
N ARG A 543 -31.94 -22.96 13.64
CA ARG A 543 -30.65 -22.34 13.31
C ARG A 543 -30.24 -21.44 14.47
N ASN A 544 -29.11 -21.77 15.08
CA ASN A 544 -28.57 -20.97 16.19
C ASN A 544 -27.89 -19.71 15.66
N PRO A 545 -27.97 -18.59 16.41
CA PRO A 545 -27.15 -17.42 16.10
C PRO A 545 -25.68 -17.78 16.25
N LEU A 546 -24.85 -17.10 15.46
CA LEU A 546 -23.41 -17.23 15.55
C LEU A 546 -22.87 -16.47 16.79
N PRO A 547 -21.72 -16.88 17.36
CA PRO A 547 -21.13 -16.17 18.48
C PRO A 547 -20.71 -14.74 18.11
N PRO A 548 -20.49 -13.87 19.11
CA PRO A 548 -19.85 -12.57 18.93
C PRO A 548 -18.50 -12.67 18.21
N PHE A 549 -18.00 -11.55 17.72
CA PHE A 549 -16.79 -11.57 16.91
C PHE A 549 -15.53 -11.90 17.71
N ILE A 550 -14.67 -12.70 17.10
CA ILE A 550 -13.22 -12.73 17.36
C ILE A 550 -12.51 -12.01 16.21
N THR A 551 -11.22 -11.74 16.35
CA THR A 551 -10.45 -10.96 15.35
C THR A 551 -10.51 -11.54 13.95
N SER A 552 -10.33 -12.85 13.81
CA SER A 552 -10.36 -13.55 12.53
C SER A 552 -11.72 -13.44 11.83
N LYS A 553 -12.82 -13.61 12.58
CA LYS A 553 -14.20 -13.54 12.06
C LYS A 553 -14.62 -12.12 11.74
N LEU A 554 -14.18 -11.13 12.54
CA LEU A 554 -14.37 -9.71 12.23
C LEU A 554 -13.68 -9.36 10.92
N GLN A 555 -12.41 -9.74 10.75
CA GLN A 555 -11.66 -9.52 9.50
C GLN A 555 -12.36 -10.18 8.30
N GLN A 556 -12.74 -11.46 8.42
CA GLN A 556 -13.45 -12.20 7.36
C GLN A 556 -14.74 -11.50 6.93
N GLU A 557 -15.60 -11.11 7.87
CA GLU A 557 -16.88 -10.45 7.57
C GLU A 557 -16.68 -9.02 7.05
N ALA A 558 -15.74 -8.25 7.61
CA ALA A 558 -15.44 -6.90 7.13
C ALA A 558 -14.90 -6.90 5.70
N ILE A 559 -14.05 -7.86 5.33
CA ILE A 559 -13.56 -8.03 3.95
C ILE A 559 -14.71 -8.37 3.00
N ARG A 560 -15.61 -9.27 3.41
CA ARG A 560 -16.69 -9.76 2.54
C ARG A 560 -17.83 -8.75 2.40
N LYS A 561 -18.28 -8.12 3.50
CA LYS A 561 -19.40 -7.16 3.54
C LYS A 561 -18.97 -5.72 3.26
N LEU A 562 -17.90 -5.26 3.89
CA LEU A 562 -17.48 -3.85 3.85
C LEU A 562 -16.36 -3.58 2.84
N ARG A 563 -15.77 -4.64 2.27
CA ARG A 563 -14.58 -4.57 1.37
C ARG A 563 -13.36 -3.93 2.04
N PHE A 564 -13.28 -3.98 3.37
CA PHE A 564 -12.11 -3.50 4.11
C PHE A 564 -11.02 -4.56 4.07
N SER A 565 -9.77 -4.17 3.84
CA SER A 565 -8.64 -5.10 4.04
C SER A 565 -8.50 -5.48 5.52
N ALA A 566 -7.77 -6.56 5.82
CA ALA A 566 -7.48 -6.94 7.19
C ALA A 566 -6.80 -5.79 7.99
N LYS A 567 -5.85 -5.09 7.35
CA LYS A 567 -5.16 -3.93 7.93
C LYS A 567 -6.11 -2.76 8.22
N LYS A 568 -6.98 -2.42 7.27
CA LYS A 568 -7.98 -1.34 7.44
C LYS A 568 -8.95 -1.68 8.57
N THR A 569 -9.44 -2.92 8.62
CA THR A 569 -10.35 -3.41 9.66
C THR A 569 -9.74 -3.24 11.05
N MET A 570 -8.49 -3.66 11.25
CA MET A 570 -7.80 -3.53 12.54
C MET A 570 -7.52 -2.08 12.92
N SER A 571 -7.16 -1.22 11.96
CA SER A 571 -6.94 0.21 12.23
C SER A 571 -8.22 0.91 12.69
N ILE A 572 -9.37 0.61 12.08
CA ILE A 572 -10.65 1.21 12.49
C ILE A 572 -11.10 0.63 13.83
N ALA A 573 -10.94 -0.68 14.04
CA ALA A 573 -11.26 -1.31 15.32
C ALA A 573 -10.42 -0.75 16.47
N GLN A 574 -9.14 -0.46 16.25
CA GLN A 574 -8.28 0.23 17.22
C GLN A 574 -8.87 1.59 17.61
N GLN A 575 -9.28 2.40 16.63
CA GLN A 575 -9.89 3.73 16.91
C GLN A 575 -11.20 3.60 17.70
N LEU A 576 -12.04 2.63 17.36
CA LEU A 576 -13.28 2.37 18.09
C LEU A 576 -13.02 1.89 19.54
N TYR A 577 -11.90 1.19 19.78
CA TYR A 577 -11.49 0.76 21.11
C TYR A 577 -10.89 1.92 21.93
N GLU A 578 -10.00 2.72 21.32
CA GLU A 578 -9.27 3.81 21.98
C GLU A 578 -10.15 5.00 22.40
N GLY A 579 -11.28 5.22 21.72
CA GLY A 579 -12.29 6.18 22.15
C GLY A 579 -12.83 7.05 21.03
N ILE A 580 -14.12 7.44 21.14
CA ILE A 580 -14.82 8.38 20.26
C ILE A 580 -15.46 9.45 21.14
N ASP A 581 -15.41 10.72 20.69
CA ASP A 581 -16.00 11.86 21.39
C ASP A 581 -17.50 12.00 21.08
N PHE A 582 -18.35 12.02 22.11
CA PHE A 582 -19.82 12.05 22.04
C PHE A 582 -20.45 13.41 22.39
N GLY A 583 -19.72 14.51 22.32
CA GLY A 583 -20.25 15.85 22.67
C GLY A 583 -19.88 16.24 24.09
N PRO A 584 -20.75 16.89 24.90
CA PRO A 584 -20.38 17.28 26.26
C PRO A 584 -20.28 16.05 27.17
N GLY A 585 -19.11 15.42 27.19
CA GLY A 585 -18.75 14.23 27.95
C GLY A 585 -17.30 13.79 27.67
N GLU A 586 -16.81 12.82 28.42
CA GLU A 586 -15.47 12.23 28.19
C GLU A 586 -15.49 11.27 26.98
N PRO A 587 -14.40 11.16 26.20
CA PRO A 587 -14.29 10.16 25.14
C PRO A 587 -14.54 8.74 25.66
N GLU A 588 -15.38 7.97 24.98
CA GLU A 588 -15.75 6.62 25.38
C GLU A 588 -15.26 5.60 24.34
N GLY A 589 -14.58 4.53 24.80
CA GLY A 589 -14.30 3.37 23.96
C GLY A 589 -15.60 2.68 23.56
N LEU A 590 -15.87 2.58 22.26
CA LEU A 590 -17.12 2.03 21.74
C LEU A 590 -17.15 0.50 21.69
N ILE A 591 -15.98 -0.13 21.57
CA ILE A 591 -15.87 -1.59 21.51
C ILE A 591 -14.86 -2.11 22.53
N THR A 592 -14.98 -3.39 22.86
CA THR A 592 -13.95 -4.14 23.60
C THR A 592 -12.70 -4.37 22.74
N TYR A 593 -11.61 -4.80 23.39
CA TYR A 593 -10.32 -5.05 22.73
C TYR A 593 -10.44 -5.98 21.52
N MET A 594 -9.95 -5.51 20.36
CA MET A 594 -10.19 -6.12 19.06
C MET A 594 -9.21 -7.23 18.67
N ARG A 595 -8.19 -7.53 19.49
CA ARG A 595 -7.23 -8.62 19.29
C ARG A 595 -7.51 -9.74 20.28
N THR A 596 -8.47 -10.58 19.94
CA THR A 596 -9.02 -11.63 20.79
C THR A 596 -9.38 -12.85 19.95
N ASP A 597 -9.12 -14.03 20.49
CA ASP A 597 -9.60 -15.32 20.01
C ASP A 597 -10.76 -15.87 20.87
N SER A 598 -11.22 -15.09 21.85
CA SER A 598 -12.26 -15.45 22.80
C SER A 598 -13.65 -15.05 22.31
N ILE A 599 -14.62 -15.96 22.39
CA ILE A 599 -16.05 -15.68 22.17
C ILE A 599 -16.82 -15.44 23.48
N ARG A 600 -16.11 -15.34 24.62
CA ARG A 600 -16.68 -15.08 25.94
C ARG A 600 -17.16 -13.63 26.05
N ILE A 601 -18.22 -13.39 26.81
CA ILE A 601 -18.74 -12.04 27.09
C ILE A 601 -19.05 -11.89 28.58
N ALA A 602 -18.96 -10.66 29.10
CA ALA A 602 -19.40 -10.32 30.44
C ALA A 602 -20.90 -10.62 30.64
N LYS A 603 -21.28 -11.01 31.86
CA LYS A 603 -22.68 -11.32 32.19
C LYS A 603 -23.55 -10.08 32.03
N GLU A 604 -23.05 -8.94 32.49
CA GLU A 604 -23.67 -7.63 32.45
C GLU A 604 -24.00 -7.24 31.00
N ALA A 605 -23.02 -7.37 30.09
CA ALA A 605 -23.21 -7.10 28.66
C ALA A 605 -24.27 -8.02 28.02
N ALA A 606 -24.32 -9.30 28.43
CA ALA A 606 -25.32 -10.23 27.95
C ALA A 606 -26.73 -9.88 28.43
N PHE A 607 -26.88 -9.43 29.68
CA PHE A 607 -28.17 -8.96 30.22
C PHE A 607 -28.64 -7.67 29.56
N GLN A 608 -27.75 -6.68 29.37
CA GLN A 608 -28.09 -5.45 28.65
C GLN A 608 -28.55 -5.75 27.21
N ALA A 609 -27.89 -6.69 26.52
CA ALA A 609 -28.32 -7.10 25.19
C ALA A 609 -29.74 -7.69 25.21
N LEU A 610 -30.10 -8.50 26.20
CA LEU A 610 -31.47 -9.03 26.34
C LEU A 610 -32.49 -7.93 26.59
N GLU A 611 -32.18 -6.98 27.47
CA GLU A 611 -33.04 -5.82 27.75
C GLU A 611 -33.33 -5.04 26.48
N LEU A 612 -32.28 -4.67 25.73
CA LEU A 612 -32.42 -4.01 24.45
C LEU A 612 -33.23 -4.84 23.43
N ILE A 613 -33.03 -6.16 23.39
CA ILE A 613 -33.78 -7.04 22.46
C ILE A 613 -35.27 -7.02 22.82
N ARG A 614 -35.63 -7.08 24.11
CA ARG A 614 -37.02 -6.99 24.57
C ARG A 614 -37.64 -5.65 24.18
N GLU A 615 -36.91 -4.56 24.38
CA GLU A 615 -37.37 -3.21 24.07
C GLU A 615 -37.55 -3.00 22.56
N LYS A 616 -36.54 -3.32 21.74
CA LYS A 616 -36.55 -3.01 20.29
C LYS A 616 -37.21 -4.06 19.41
N PHE A 617 -37.11 -5.35 19.75
CA PHE A 617 -37.60 -6.45 18.90
C PHE A 617 -38.80 -7.17 19.53
N GLY A 618 -38.98 -7.09 20.85
CA GLY A 618 -40.08 -7.70 21.60
C GLY A 618 -39.73 -9.07 22.21
N GLU A 619 -40.55 -9.50 23.19
CA GLU A 619 -40.32 -10.71 23.99
C GLU A 619 -40.18 -12.00 23.17
N LYS A 620 -40.80 -12.04 21.98
CA LYS A 620 -40.70 -13.20 21.07
C LYS A 620 -39.29 -13.42 20.50
N TYR A 621 -38.43 -12.40 20.50
CA TYR A 621 -37.04 -12.49 20.03
C TYR A 621 -36.00 -12.64 21.15
N ALA A 622 -36.36 -12.27 22.39
CA ALA A 622 -35.49 -12.44 23.55
C ALA A 622 -35.58 -13.87 24.12
N PRO A 623 -34.46 -14.58 24.36
CA PRO A 623 -34.45 -15.80 25.17
C PRO A 623 -34.64 -15.48 26.65
N ASP A 624 -35.15 -16.46 27.41
CA ASP A 624 -35.45 -16.29 28.84
C ASP A 624 -34.18 -16.04 29.69
N LYS A 625 -33.05 -16.58 29.23
CA LYS A 625 -31.71 -16.40 29.82
C LYS A 625 -30.67 -16.05 28.75
N PRO A 626 -29.60 -15.32 29.09
CA PRO A 626 -28.57 -14.96 28.13
C PRO A 626 -27.88 -16.19 27.52
N ARG A 627 -27.43 -16.08 26.27
CA ARG A 627 -26.70 -17.14 25.60
C ARG A 627 -25.22 -17.09 25.97
N ILE A 628 -24.73 -18.19 26.50
CA ILE A 628 -23.31 -18.36 26.86
C ILE A 628 -22.61 -19.16 25.76
N PHE A 629 -21.56 -18.56 25.20
CA PHE A 629 -20.66 -19.22 24.25
C PHE A 629 -19.37 -19.60 24.97
N LYS A 630 -18.93 -20.87 24.82
CA LYS A 630 -17.70 -21.38 25.43
C LYS A 630 -16.60 -21.52 24.36
N ASN A 631 -15.38 -21.11 24.70
CA ASN A 631 -14.20 -21.29 23.85
C ASN A 631 -13.88 -22.79 23.66
N ARG A 632 -13.36 -23.18 22.49
CA ARG A 632 -13.04 -24.58 22.14
C ARG A 632 -11.68 -25.07 22.68
N LYS A 633 -10.79 -24.18 23.12
CA LYS A 633 -9.44 -24.46 23.66
C LYS A 633 -9.22 -23.67 24.97
N LYS A 634 -8.12 -23.94 25.70
CA LYS A 634 -7.49 -23.05 26.69
C LYS A 634 -7.06 -21.74 26.00
N ALA A 635 -8.00 -20.98 25.44
CA ALA A 635 -7.76 -19.62 24.97
C ALA A 635 -7.27 -18.79 26.16
N GLN A 636 -6.55 -17.70 25.92
CA GLN A 636 -6.15 -16.76 26.97
C GLN A 636 -7.41 -16.31 27.74
N ASP A 637 -7.68 -16.95 28.89
CA ASP A 637 -8.98 -16.97 29.59
C ASP A 637 -9.36 -15.59 30.21
N ALA A 638 -8.53 -14.59 29.95
CA ALA A 638 -8.73 -13.21 30.36
C ALA A 638 -9.52 -12.37 29.34
N HIS A 639 -9.60 -12.76 28.06
CA HIS A 639 -10.16 -11.87 27.02
C HIS A 639 -11.66 -12.08 26.78
N GLU A 640 -12.34 -10.99 26.42
CA GLU A 640 -13.71 -11.00 25.91
C GLU A 640 -13.73 -11.01 24.38
N ALA A 641 -14.89 -11.32 23.81
CA ALA A 641 -15.18 -11.15 22.40
C ALA A 641 -15.23 -9.67 22.02
N ILE A 642 -15.11 -9.39 20.73
CA ILE A 642 -15.29 -8.06 20.16
C ILE A 642 -16.79 -7.74 20.13
N ARG A 643 -17.20 -6.81 21.00
CA ARG A 643 -18.59 -6.37 21.20
C ARG A 643 -18.60 -4.86 21.49
N PRO A 644 -19.77 -4.20 21.39
CA PRO A 644 -19.94 -2.87 21.97
C PRO A 644 -19.65 -2.88 23.48
N THR A 645 -19.04 -1.82 23.99
CA THR A 645 -18.89 -1.60 25.44
C THR A 645 -20.26 -1.41 26.10
N SER A 646 -21.17 -0.73 25.41
CA SER A 646 -22.60 -0.62 25.75
C SER A 646 -23.48 -0.87 24.53
N VAL A 647 -24.47 -1.76 24.65
CA VAL A 647 -25.43 -2.01 23.57
C VAL A 647 -26.38 -0.84 23.32
N PHE A 648 -26.57 0.03 24.30
CA PHE A 648 -27.42 1.22 24.21
C PHE A 648 -26.79 2.33 23.37
N ASN A 649 -25.49 2.24 23.08
CA ASN A 649 -24.84 3.04 22.05
C ASN A 649 -25.19 2.47 20.68
N THR A 650 -26.46 2.57 20.28
CA THR A 650 -26.93 1.95 19.04
C THR A 650 -26.28 2.63 17.82
N PRO A 651 -26.13 1.93 16.68
CA PRO A 651 -25.53 2.52 15.48
C PRO A 651 -26.16 3.86 15.07
N GLU A 652 -27.47 4.00 15.25
CA GLU A 652 -28.22 5.25 14.98
C GLU A 652 -27.78 6.38 15.91
N LYS A 653 -27.64 6.10 17.22
CA LYS A 653 -27.21 7.08 18.22
C LYS A 653 -25.80 7.58 17.97
N VAL A 654 -24.88 6.70 17.56
CA VAL A 654 -23.47 7.04 17.36
C VAL A 654 -23.17 7.58 15.96
N THR A 655 -24.12 7.48 15.01
CA THR A 655 -23.96 7.92 13.61
C THR A 655 -23.41 9.35 13.46
N PRO A 656 -23.86 10.36 14.23
CA PRO A 656 -23.37 11.74 14.08
C PRO A 656 -21.88 11.91 14.42
N TYR A 657 -21.30 10.98 15.19
CA TYR A 657 -19.95 11.10 15.76
C TYR A 657 -18.92 10.24 15.02
N LEU A 658 -19.37 9.27 14.22
CA LEU A 658 -18.51 8.32 13.53
C LEU A 658 -18.33 8.69 12.06
N SER A 659 -17.11 8.49 11.55
CA SER A 659 -16.90 8.45 10.10
C SER A 659 -17.66 7.28 9.47
N LYS A 660 -17.92 7.35 8.17
CA LYS A 660 -18.63 6.29 7.42
C LYS A 660 -18.03 4.90 7.64
N ASP A 661 -16.70 4.79 7.63
CA ASP A 661 -16.01 3.52 7.80
C ASP A 661 -16.05 3.01 9.25
N GLN A 662 -15.91 3.91 10.24
CA GLN A 662 -16.08 3.59 11.65
C GLN A 662 -17.51 3.12 11.94
N LEU A 663 -18.51 3.83 11.43
CA LEU A 663 -19.92 3.47 11.58
C LEU A 663 -20.22 2.12 10.94
N ALA A 664 -19.69 1.86 9.75
CA ALA A 664 -19.89 0.58 9.06
C ALA A 664 -19.31 -0.61 9.86
N LEU A 665 -18.09 -0.46 10.40
CA LEU A 665 -17.48 -1.51 11.22
C LEU A 665 -18.17 -1.65 12.58
N TYR A 666 -18.51 -0.55 13.23
CA TYR A 666 -19.22 -0.55 14.51
C TYR A 666 -20.60 -1.19 14.38
N ARG A 667 -21.38 -0.82 13.35
CA ARG A 667 -22.68 -1.43 13.06
C ARG A 667 -22.55 -2.93 12.86
N LEU A 668 -21.55 -3.38 12.11
CA LEU A 668 -21.28 -4.81 11.92
C LEU A 668 -21.02 -5.52 13.26
N ILE A 669 -20.18 -4.96 14.12
CA ILE A 669 -19.87 -5.50 15.46
C ILE A 669 -21.12 -5.53 16.35
N TRP A 670 -21.87 -4.44 16.37
CA TRP A 670 -23.08 -4.28 17.18
C TRP A 670 -24.17 -5.27 16.77
N GLU A 671 -24.48 -5.37 15.47
CA GLU A 671 -25.50 -6.27 14.94
C GLU A 671 -25.15 -7.73 15.23
N ARG A 672 -23.88 -8.11 15.05
CA ARG A 672 -23.40 -9.46 15.35
C ARG A 672 -23.53 -9.79 16.83
N PHE A 673 -23.16 -8.86 17.71
CA PHE A 673 -23.25 -9.08 19.16
C PHE A 673 -24.71 -9.20 19.63
N VAL A 674 -25.58 -8.28 19.24
CA VAL A 674 -27.00 -8.32 19.64
C VAL A 674 -27.68 -9.57 19.07
N ALA A 675 -27.45 -9.90 17.80
CA ALA A 675 -28.00 -11.11 17.19
C ALA A 675 -27.50 -12.39 17.89
N SER A 676 -26.27 -12.41 18.41
CA SER A 676 -25.74 -13.55 19.19
C SER A 676 -26.58 -13.87 20.42
N GLN A 677 -27.31 -12.89 20.96
CA GLN A 677 -28.16 -13.03 22.15
C GLN A 677 -29.66 -13.22 21.82
N MET A 678 -30.06 -13.23 20.54
CA MET A 678 -31.46 -13.43 20.13
C MET A 678 -31.87 -14.92 20.09
N LYS A 679 -33.19 -15.18 20.05
CA LYS A 679 -33.74 -16.54 19.83
C LYS A 679 -33.30 -17.11 18.47
N GLN A 680 -33.21 -18.43 18.42
CA GLN A 680 -32.85 -19.17 17.21
C GLN A 680 -33.90 -18.96 16.11
N ALA A 681 -33.48 -18.98 14.85
CA ALA A 681 -34.41 -18.98 13.74
C ALA A 681 -35.05 -20.38 13.58
N LEU A 682 -36.32 -20.44 13.21
CA LEU A 682 -37.04 -21.66 12.87
C LEU A 682 -37.29 -21.69 11.37
N ILE A 683 -36.75 -22.69 10.70
CA ILE A 683 -36.87 -22.85 9.25
C ILE A 683 -37.64 -24.14 8.99
N ASN A 684 -38.80 -24.02 8.33
CA ASN A 684 -39.52 -25.17 7.80
C ASN A 684 -38.80 -25.62 6.54
N LYS A 685 -38.42 -26.89 6.48
CA LYS A 685 -37.85 -27.50 5.28
C LYS A 685 -38.85 -28.52 4.75
N THR A 686 -39.18 -28.42 3.48
CA THR A 686 -39.97 -29.40 2.75
C THR A 686 -39.07 -30.07 1.74
N SER A 687 -38.95 -31.39 1.81
CA SER A 687 -38.23 -32.21 0.85
C SER A 687 -39.22 -33.16 0.19
N VAL A 688 -39.26 -33.15 -1.14
CA VAL A 688 -40.19 -33.94 -1.95
C VAL A 688 -39.37 -34.88 -2.81
N SER A 689 -39.66 -36.17 -2.70
CA SER A 689 -39.10 -37.23 -3.53
C SER A 689 -40.12 -37.58 -4.62
N ILE A 690 -39.70 -37.54 -5.88
CA ILE A 690 -40.57 -37.72 -7.05
C ILE A 690 -40.02 -38.87 -7.88
N LYS A 691 -40.83 -39.90 -8.06
CA LYS A 691 -40.49 -41.10 -8.81
C LYS A 691 -40.94 -40.96 -10.27
N ALA A 692 -40.07 -41.34 -11.19
CA ALA A 692 -40.36 -41.46 -12.62
C ALA A 692 -39.69 -42.75 -13.15
N GLY A 693 -40.48 -43.81 -13.32
CA GLY A 693 -39.96 -45.14 -13.63
C GLY A 693 -38.92 -45.64 -12.62
N SER A 694 -37.69 -45.89 -13.10
CA SER A 694 -36.55 -46.30 -12.27
C SER A 694 -35.77 -45.13 -11.66
N TYR A 695 -36.16 -43.89 -11.92
CA TYR A 695 -35.47 -42.67 -11.50
C TYR A 695 -36.12 -42.01 -10.30
N LEU A 696 -35.29 -41.30 -9.52
CA LEU A 696 -35.74 -40.48 -8.40
C LEU A 696 -35.23 -39.05 -8.55
N PHE A 697 -36.17 -38.12 -8.51
CA PHE A 697 -35.95 -36.69 -8.44
C PHE A 697 -36.17 -36.19 -7.01
N THR A 698 -35.48 -35.12 -6.65
CA THR A 698 -35.71 -34.41 -5.39
C THR A 698 -35.92 -32.93 -5.64
N ALA A 699 -36.96 -32.40 -5.01
CA ALA A 699 -37.19 -30.97 -4.87
C ALA A 699 -37.12 -30.59 -3.40
N SER A 700 -36.59 -29.40 -3.09
CA SER A 700 -36.47 -28.92 -1.73
C SER A 700 -36.79 -27.43 -1.67
N GLY A 701 -37.67 -27.05 -0.74
CA GLY A 701 -38.04 -25.67 -0.47
C GLY A 701 -37.96 -25.39 1.03
N SER A 702 -37.82 -24.13 1.43
CA SER A 702 -37.69 -23.80 2.85
C SER A 702 -38.20 -22.44 3.27
N THR A 703 -39.31 -22.40 3.99
CA THR A 703 -39.86 -21.13 4.50
C THR A 703 -39.35 -20.80 5.90
N VAL A 704 -39.14 -19.51 6.16
CA VAL A 704 -38.78 -19.02 7.51
C VAL A 704 -40.05 -18.97 8.36
N LYS A 705 -40.21 -19.94 9.27
CA LYS A 705 -41.33 -19.97 10.24
C LYS A 705 -41.17 -18.88 11.31
N PHE A 706 -39.94 -18.64 11.74
CA PHE A 706 -39.60 -17.57 12.67
C PHE A 706 -38.18 -17.09 12.38
N PRO A 707 -37.96 -15.79 12.07
CA PRO A 707 -36.64 -15.30 11.68
C PRO A 707 -35.63 -15.29 12.83
N GLY A 708 -36.07 -15.16 14.10
CA GLY A 708 -35.16 -15.10 15.24
C GLY A 708 -34.05 -14.05 15.03
N PHE A 709 -32.81 -14.42 15.30
CA PHE A 709 -31.64 -13.56 15.10
C PHE A 709 -31.45 -13.05 13.65
N MET A 710 -31.97 -13.78 12.64
CA MET A 710 -31.84 -13.41 11.23
C MET A 710 -32.61 -12.13 10.89
N ALA A 711 -33.52 -11.69 11.76
CA ALA A 711 -34.20 -10.40 11.62
C ALA A 711 -33.24 -9.21 11.78
N LEU A 712 -32.11 -9.39 12.46
CA LEU A 712 -31.10 -8.35 12.68
C LEU A 712 -29.82 -8.60 11.90
N TYR A 713 -29.31 -9.84 11.91
CA TYR A 713 -28.01 -10.13 11.33
C TYR A 713 -27.98 -11.52 10.69
N MET A 714 -27.35 -11.58 9.52
CA MET A 714 -27.01 -12.81 8.81
C MET A 714 -25.54 -12.72 8.37
N SER A 715 -24.76 -13.79 8.51
CA SER A 715 -23.41 -13.79 7.91
C SER A 715 -23.51 -13.85 6.39
N VAL A 716 -22.42 -13.52 5.68
CA VAL A 716 -22.40 -13.59 4.21
C VAL A 716 -22.76 -14.99 3.70
N ASP A 717 -22.29 -16.04 4.37
CA ASP A 717 -22.61 -17.41 4.00
C ASP A 717 -24.12 -17.68 4.20
N GLU A 718 -24.73 -17.12 5.25
CA GLU A 718 -26.17 -17.26 5.52
C GLU A 718 -27.02 -16.45 4.55
N GLU A 719 -26.56 -15.27 4.11
CA GLU A 719 -27.20 -14.43 3.08
C GLU A 719 -27.18 -15.11 1.71
N ILE A 720 -26.06 -15.76 1.36
CA ILE A 720 -25.97 -16.56 0.13
C ILE A 720 -26.93 -17.76 0.23
N GLU A 721 -26.95 -18.45 1.37
CA GLU A 721 -27.89 -19.54 1.61
C GLU A 721 -29.34 -19.07 1.53
N SER A 722 -29.70 -17.91 2.09
CA SER A 722 -31.09 -17.42 2.06
C SER A 722 -31.52 -16.94 0.68
N LYS A 723 -30.66 -16.27 -0.09
CA LYS A 723 -30.94 -15.92 -1.49
C LYS A 723 -31.16 -17.17 -2.35
N ASN A 724 -30.35 -18.21 -2.13
CA ASN A 724 -30.51 -19.51 -2.78
C ASN A 724 -31.79 -20.25 -2.35
N ARG A 725 -32.34 -19.95 -1.17
CA ARG A 725 -33.62 -20.46 -0.69
C ARG A 725 -34.78 -19.69 -1.29
N GLN A 726 -34.75 -18.36 -1.31
CA GLN A 726 -35.78 -17.54 -1.95
C GLN A 726 -36.01 -17.92 -3.42
N ALA A 727 -34.94 -18.26 -4.14
CA ALA A 727 -35.03 -18.77 -5.51
C ALA A 727 -35.66 -20.19 -5.65
N LYS A 728 -35.89 -20.89 -4.53
CA LYS A 728 -36.43 -22.25 -4.39
C LYS A 728 -37.64 -22.34 -3.46
N ASP A 729 -38.16 -21.21 -2.96
CA ASP A 729 -39.10 -21.19 -1.83
C ASP A 729 -40.57 -21.41 -2.23
N ASP A 730 -40.86 -21.52 -3.52
CA ASP A 730 -42.20 -21.80 -4.02
C ASP A 730 -42.34 -23.28 -4.40
N LEU A 731 -42.37 -24.16 -3.38
CA LEU A 731 -42.95 -25.50 -3.57
C LEU A 731 -44.46 -25.42 -3.31
N PRO A 732 -45.32 -25.85 -4.24
CA PRO A 732 -46.74 -25.97 -3.97
C PRO A 732 -46.99 -27.01 -2.87
N GLU A 733 -48.19 -27.02 -2.28
CA GLU A 733 -48.59 -28.11 -1.40
C GLU A 733 -48.76 -29.38 -2.25
N LEU A 734 -47.99 -30.40 -1.90
CA LEU A 734 -47.94 -31.68 -2.61
C LEU A 734 -48.27 -32.80 -1.64
N ASP A 735 -49.11 -33.73 -2.11
CA ASP A 735 -49.48 -34.93 -1.36
C ASP A 735 -48.80 -36.18 -1.95
N GLU A 736 -48.56 -37.17 -1.09
CA GLU A 736 -48.00 -38.45 -1.53
C GLU A 736 -48.96 -39.17 -2.49
N GLY A 737 -48.42 -39.73 -3.58
CA GLY A 737 -49.20 -40.35 -4.64
C GLY A 737 -49.71 -39.41 -5.73
N MET A 738 -49.54 -38.09 -5.59
CA MET A 738 -49.94 -37.11 -6.60
C MET A 738 -49.14 -37.28 -7.89
N VAL A 739 -49.84 -37.26 -9.04
CA VAL A 739 -49.24 -37.32 -10.37
C VAL A 739 -49.00 -35.90 -10.88
N LEU A 740 -47.77 -35.61 -11.29
CA LEU A 740 -47.31 -34.29 -11.73
C LEU A 740 -47.24 -34.22 -13.26
N LYS A 741 -47.59 -33.06 -13.81
CA LYS A 741 -47.40 -32.76 -15.23
C LYS A 741 -45.94 -32.38 -15.48
N LEU A 742 -45.30 -33.06 -16.43
CA LEU A 742 -43.98 -32.68 -16.92
C LEU A 742 -44.12 -31.56 -17.97
N ASN A 743 -43.57 -30.39 -17.66
CA ASN A 743 -43.54 -29.27 -18.60
C ASN A 743 -42.27 -29.29 -19.46
N LYS A 744 -41.11 -29.58 -18.86
CA LYS A 744 -39.81 -29.62 -19.56
C LYS A 744 -38.80 -30.47 -18.80
N LEU A 745 -37.98 -31.23 -19.52
CA LEU A 745 -36.71 -31.76 -19.01
C LEU A 745 -35.59 -30.84 -19.49
N GLU A 746 -34.78 -30.36 -18.55
CA GLU A 746 -33.66 -29.48 -18.82
C GLU A 746 -32.34 -30.18 -18.45
N PRO A 747 -31.67 -30.82 -19.41
CA PRO A 747 -30.29 -31.26 -19.24
C PRO A 747 -29.37 -30.01 -19.26
N LYS A 748 -28.43 -29.95 -18.32
CA LYS A 748 -27.41 -28.90 -18.25
C LYS A 748 -26.04 -29.53 -18.10
N GLN A 749 -25.13 -29.12 -18.99
CA GLN A 749 -23.71 -29.42 -18.92
C GLN A 749 -23.06 -28.59 -17.82
N HIS A 750 -22.15 -29.21 -17.08
CA HIS A 750 -21.32 -28.58 -16.08
C HIS A 750 -19.90 -29.12 -16.19
N PHE A 751 -18.99 -28.38 -15.57
CA PHE A 751 -17.60 -28.77 -15.42
C PHE A 751 -17.21 -28.65 -13.95
N THR A 752 -16.41 -29.58 -13.46
CA THR A 752 -15.81 -29.44 -12.15
C THR A 752 -14.89 -28.20 -12.14
N LEU A 753 -14.86 -27.49 -11.02
CA LEU A 753 -14.07 -26.26 -10.89
C LEU A 753 -12.86 -26.51 -10.00
N PRO A 754 -11.69 -25.89 -10.31
CA PRO A 754 -10.53 -25.97 -9.44
C PRO A 754 -10.81 -25.32 -8.08
N PRO A 755 -10.05 -25.66 -7.03
CA PRO A 755 -10.17 -24.98 -5.75
C PRO A 755 -9.94 -23.46 -5.92
N PRO A 756 -10.76 -22.59 -5.32
CA PRO A 756 -10.66 -21.17 -5.55
C PRO A 756 -9.36 -20.61 -4.95
N ARG A 757 -8.77 -19.61 -5.61
CA ARG A 757 -7.65 -18.84 -5.04
C ARG A 757 -8.08 -18.20 -3.72
N PHE A 758 -7.10 -17.88 -2.87
CA PHE A 758 -7.37 -17.21 -1.61
C PHE A 758 -7.63 -15.71 -1.80
N SER A 759 -8.77 -15.23 -1.32
CA SER A 759 -8.95 -13.83 -0.90
C SER A 759 -8.26 -13.57 0.46
N GLU A 760 -8.13 -12.31 0.89
CA GLU A 760 -7.70 -11.98 2.26
C GLU A 760 -8.55 -12.70 3.31
N ALA A 761 -9.87 -12.74 3.15
CA ALA A 761 -10.77 -13.38 4.11
C ALA A 761 -10.53 -14.90 4.21
N SER A 762 -10.45 -15.58 3.05
CA SER A 762 -10.22 -17.02 3.04
C SER A 762 -8.81 -17.40 3.49
N LEU A 763 -7.80 -16.54 3.28
CA LEU A 763 -6.45 -16.79 3.79
C LEU A 763 -6.40 -16.62 5.32
N VAL A 764 -7.04 -15.59 5.87
CA VAL A 764 -7.16 -15.45 7.34
C VAL A 764 -7.86 -16.65 7.96
N LYS A 765 -8.93 -17.13 7.31
CA LYS A 765 -9.63 -18.36 7.72
C LYS A 765 -8.70 -19.57 7.70
N GLU A 766 -7.95 -19.76 6.60
CA GLU A 766 -7.01 -20.87 6.45
C GLU A 766 -5.89 -20.83 7.52
N LEU A 767 -5.32 -19.65 7.78
CA LEU A 767 -4.29 -19.47 8.81
C LEU A 767 -4.84 -19.80 10.21
N GLU A 768 -6.05 -19.34 10.52
CA GLU A 768 -6.75 -19.67 11.78
C GLU A 768 -7.00 -21.18 11.93
N GLU A 769 -7.56 -21.83 10.91
CA GLU A 769 -7.91 -23.26 10.94
C GLU A 769 -6.69 -24.16 11.09
N ASN A 770 -5.55 -23.74 10.52
CA ASN A 770 -4.27 -24.43 10.65
C ASN A 770 -3.45 -24.00 11.88
N GLY A 771 -3.97 -23.12 12.74
CA GLY A 771 -3.26 -22.65 13.95
C GLY A 771 -2.03 -21.78 13.69
N ILE A 772 -1.90 -21.22 12.49
CA ILE A 772 -0.77 -20.39 12.06
C ILE A 772 -1.06 -18.92 12.37
N GLY A 773 -0.18 -18.31 13.16
CA GLY A 773 -0.34 -16.93 13.60
C GLY A 773 -1.40 -16.78 14.69
N ARG A 774 -1.61 -15.54 15.11
CA ARG A 774 -2.52 -15.11 16.19
C ARG A 774 -3.25 -13.81 15.80
N PRO A 775 -4.33 -13.42 16.50
CA PRO A 775 -5.07 -12.17 16.27
C PRO A 775 -4.22 -10.93 15.99
N SER A 776 -3.10 -10.78 16.70
CA SER A 776 -2.15 -9.67 16.56
C SER A 776 -1.31 -9.68 15.27
N THR A 777 -1.31 -10.79 14.52
CA THR A 777 -0.35 -11.04 13.43
C THR A 777 -1.00 -11.18 12.05
N TYR A 778 -2.29 -11.53 11.95
CA TYR A 778 -2.93 -11.81 10.65
C TYR A 778 -2.78 -10.67 9.64
N SER A 779 -3.11 -9.43 10.03
CA SER A 779 -3.00 -8.27 9.13
C SER A 779 -1.55 -8.02 8.67
N ASN A 780 -0.59 -8.23 9.57
CA ASN A 780 0.83 -8.01 9.30
C ASN A 780 1.41 -9.09 8.38
N ILE A 781 0.99 -10.34 8.53
CA ILE A 781 1.39 -11.44 7.64
C ILE A 781 0.97 -11.11 6.20
N LEU A 782 -0.32 -10.79 6.01
CA LEU A 782 -0.90 -10.48 4.71
C LEU A 782 -0.23 -9.27 4.04
N SER A 783 0.04 -8.19 4.79
CA SER A 783 0.72 -7.02 4.22
C SER A 783 2.17 -7.32 3.85
N THR A 784 2.89 -8.05 4.71
CA THR A 784 4.32 -8.33 4.51
C THR A 784 4.56 -9.17 3.26
N ILE A 785 3.80 -10.26 3.04
CA ILE A 785 4.01 -11.13 1.87
C ILE A 785 3.78 -10.39 0.55
N ARG A 786 2.86 -9.40 0.55
CA ARG A 786 2.56 -8.55 -0.60
C ARG A 786 3.64 -7.49 -0.83
N GLU A 787 4.04 -6.77 0.21
CA GLU A 787 5.09 -5.74 0.15
C GLU A 787 6.45 -6.31 -0.30
N LYS A 788 6.72 -7.58 0.04
CA LYS A 788 7.92 -8.31 -0.40
C LYS A 788 7.85 -8.82 -1.84
N GLY A 789 6.70 -8.71 -2.51
CA GLY A 789 6.50 -9.16 -3.88
C GLY A 789 6.48 -10.67 -4.05
N TYR A 790 6.18 -11.43 -2.98
CA TYR A 790 5.99 -12.89 -3.08
C TYR A 790 4.64 -13.26 -3.66
N VAL A 791 3.65 -12.39 -3.49
CA VAL A 791 2.29 -12.58 -4.00
C VAL A 791 1.78 -11.30 -4.65
N ASP A 792 1.02 -11.48 -5.72
CA ASP A 792 0.29 -10.44 -6.42
C ASP A 792 -1.21 -10.55 -6.12
N MET A 793 -1.93 -9.42 -6.24
CA MET A 793 -3.38 -9.38 -6.11
C MET A 793 -4.02 -9.30 -7.50
N VAL A 794 -4.70 -10.38 -7.90
CA VAL A 794 -5.42 -10.46 -9.18
C VAL A 794 -6.91 -10.59 -8.89
N LYS A 795 -7.70 -9.59 -9.27
CA LYS A 795 -9.15 -9.54 -9.02
C LYS A 795 -9.53 -9.83 -7.55
N ASN A 796 -8.77 -9.27 -6.60
CA ASN A 796 -8.92 -9.47 -5.15
C ASN A 796 -8.53 -10.86 -4.60
N TYR A 797 -7.83 -11.67 -5.39
CA TYR A 797 -7.28 -12.95 -4.97
C TYR A 797 -5.75 -12.94 -5.00
N PHE A 798 -5.14 -13.59 -4.02
CA PHE A 798 -3.72 -13.85 -4.00
C PHE A 798 -3.35 -14.84 -5.10
N LYS A 799 -2.36 -14.43 -5.90
CA LYS A 799 -1.64 -15.29 -6.83
C LYS A 799 -0.15 -15.24 -6.46
N PRO A 800 0.54 -16.38 -6.34
CA PRO A 800 1.98 -16.36 -6.10
C PRO A 800 2.69 -15.74 -7.31
N SER A 801 3.66 -14.86 -7.03
CA SER A 801 4.55 -14.34 -8.07
C SER A 801 5.58 -15.41 -8.45
N GLU A 802 6.29 -15.22 -9.56
CA GLU A 802 7.40 -16.11 -9.92
C GLU A 802 8.47 -16.14 -8.82
N LEU A 803 8.74 -14.98 -8.21
CA LEU A 803 9.64 -14.89 -7.07
C LEU A 803 9.09 -15.65 -5.86
N GLY A 804 7.78 -15.60 -5.62
CA GLY A 804 7.10 -16.36 -4.58
C GLY A 804 7.31 -17.85 -4.72
N PHE A 805 7.08 -18.42 -5.92
CA PHE A 805 7.34 -19.84 -6.20
C PHE A 805 8.80 -20.21 -5.98
N ILE A 806 9.74 -19.44 -6.56
CA ILE A 806 11.17 -19.73 -6.44
C ILE A 806 11.61 -19.73 -4.98
N VAL A 807 11.23 -18.71 -4.21
CA VAL A 807 11.61 -18.62 -2.80
C VAL A 807 10.93 -19.70 -1.98
N ASN A 808 9.65 -19.98 -2.22
CA ASN A 808 8.94 -21.08 -1.58
C ASN A 808 9.69 -22.41 -1.79
N ASP A 809 10.05 -22.73 -3.02
CA ASP A 809 10.61 -24.05 -3.36
C ASP A 809 11.98 -24.26 -2.75
N LEU A 810 12.82 -23.24 -2.80
CA LEU A 810 14.11 -23.27 -2.11
C LEU A 810 13.95 -23.45 -0.60
N LEU A 811 13.02 -22.71 0.01
CA LEU A 811 12.83 -22.76 1.46
C LEU A 811 12.24 -24.09 1.91
N VAL A 812 11.20 -24.60 1.24
CA VAL A 812 10.56 -25.88 1.58
C VAL A 812 11.52 -27.05 1.35
N GLN A 813 12.29 -27.04 0.26
CA GLN A 813 13.27 -28.09 0.00
C GLN A 813 14.44 -28.06 1.00
N SER A 814 14.93 -26.87 1.37
CA SER A 814 16.13 -26.74 2.21
C SER A 814 15.84 -26.69 3.71
N PHE A 815 14.60 -26.39 4.10
CA PHE A 815 14.15 -26.27 5.49
C PHE A 815 12.74 -26.87 5.68
N PRO A 816 12.57 -28.18 5.41
CA PRO A 816 11.25 -28.81 5.38
C PRO A 816 10.51 -28.72 6.72
N GLU A 817 11.20 -28.90 7.85
CA GLU A 817 10.60 -28.80 9.18
C GLU A 817 10.23 -27.36 9.56
N VAL A 818 11.10 -26.38 9.29
CA VAL A 818 10.92 -24.99 9.74
C VAL A 818 9.74 -24.30 9.07
N PHE A 819 9.47 -24.64 7.81
CA PHE A 819 8.36 -24.09 7.03
C PHE A 819 7.22 -25.09 6.85
N ASP A 820 7.15 -26.09 7.73
CA ASP A 820 5.99 -26.95 7.86
C ASP A 820 4.85 -26.25 8.60
N VAL A 821 3.62 -26.54 8.15
CA VAL A 821 2.38 -25.97 8.71
C VAL A 821 2.19 -26.44 10.15
N GLU A 822 2.32 -27.74 10.41
CA GLU A 822 2.13 -28.32 11.74
C GLU A 822 3.24 -27.88 12.70
N PHE A 823 4.48 -27.83 12.24
CA PHE A 823 5.60 -27.31 13.04
C PHE A 823 5.37 -25.85 13.46
N THR A 824 4.92 -25.02 12.53
CA THR A 824 4.63 -23.60 12.80
C THR A 824 3.50 -23.45 13.82
N ALA A 825 2.43 -24.25 13.69
CA ALA A 825 1.33 -24.26 14.64
C ALA A 825 1.79 -24.72 16.04
N LYS A 826 2.57 -25.81 16.11
CA LYS A 826 3.14 -26.32 17.36
C LYS A 826 4.06 -25.31 18.05
N MET A 827 4.80 -24.52 17.28
CA MET A 827 5.63 -23.45 17.83
C MET A 827 4.77 -22.37 18.50
N GLU A 828 3.67 -21.96 17.87
CA GLU A 828 2.75 -21.00 18.50
C GLU A 828 2.10 -21.58 19.77
N ASP A 829 1.72 -22.87 19.76
CA ASP A 829 1.20 -23.56 20.94
C ASP A 829 2.25 -23.66 22.06
N ASN A 830 3.54 -23.84 21.74
CA ASN A 830 4.62 -23.79 22.73
C ASN A 830 4.76 -22.40 23.35
N LEU A 831 4.58 -21.31 22.57
CA LEU A 831 4.58 -19.95 23.13
C LEU A 831 3.42 -19.74 24.10
N ASP A 832 2.25 -20.31 23.81
CA ASP A 832 1.09 -20.26 24.71
C ASP A 832 1.35 -21.07 26.00
N ARG A 833 2.07 -22.19 25.90
CA ARG A 833 2.52 -22.98 27.06
C ARG A 833 3.56 -22.25 27.91
N ILE A 834 4.47 -21.48 27.31
CA ILE A 834 5.40 -20.61 28.07
C ILE A 834 4.59 -19.58 28.86
N GLU A 835 3.61 -18.94 28.23
CA GLU A 835 2.74 -17.97 28.88
C GLU A 835 1.96 -18.57 30.06
N ALA A 836 1.49 -19.82 29.91
CA ALA A 836 0.81 -20.57 30.97
C ALA A 836 1.74 -21.15 32.05
N SER A 837 3.05 -20.93 31.95
CA SER A 837 4.07 -21.55 32.82
C SER A 837 4.17 -23.08 32.73
N ASP A 838 3.65 -23.68 31.64
CA ASP A 838 3.65 -25.13 31.41
C ASP A 838 5.01 -25.64 30.89
N VAL A 839 5.82 -24.77 30.25
CA VAL A 839 7.16 -25.09 29.72
C VAL A 839 8.12 -23.91 29.85
N ASN A 840 9.42 -24.20 29.89
CA ASN A 840 10.47 -23.19 29.96
C ASN A 840 10.78 -22.59 28.56
N SER A 841 10.98 -21.27 28.49
CA SER A 841 11.30 -20.58 27.23
C SER A 841 12.63 -21.01 26.62
N LEU A 842 13.66 -21.22 27.44
CA LEU A 842 14.99 -21.63 27.01
C LEU A 842 14.98 -23.02 26.38
N GLU A 843 14.29 -23.98 27.00
CA GLU A 843 14.16 -25.35 26.47
C GLU A 843 13.52 -25.35 25.06
N VAL A 844 12.49 -24.52 24.86
CA VAL A 844 11.85 -24.37 23.54
C VAL A 844 12.81 -23.76 22.51
N LEU A 845 13.61 -22.78 22.90
CA LEU A 845 14.59 -22.10 22.03
C LEU A 845 15.76 -23.02 21.66
N GLU A 846 16.34 -23.73 22.64
CA GLU A 846 17.44 -24.69 22.44
C GLU A 846 17.03 -25.80 21.49
N ARG A 847 15.89 -26.46 21.78
CA ARG A 847 15.37 -27.54 20.94
C ARG A 847 15.10 -27.10 19.51
N PHE A 848 14.60 -25.88 19.32
CA PHE A 848 14.41 -25.31 17.99
C PHE A 848 15.74 -25.07 17.28
N TYR A 849 16.67 -24.41 17.96
CA TYR A 849 17.90 -23.93 17.36
C TYR A 849 18.86 -25.07 16.99
N ASP A 850 18.90 -26.15 17.77
CA ASP A 850 19.73 -27.32 17.48
C ASP A 850 19.38 -27.97 16.13
N SER A 851 18.09 -28.22 15.87
CA SER A 851 17.62 -28.72 14.57
C SER A 851 17.85 -27.67 13.46
N PHE A 852 17.55 -26.41 13.76
CA PHE A 852 17.63 -25.33 12.78
C PHE A 852 19.07 -25.07 12.30
N GLN A 853 20.04 -25.05 13.21
CA GLN A 853 21.44 -24.77 12.87
C GLN A 853 22.02 -25.86 11.96
N ASN A 854 21.71 -27.13 12.22
CA ASN A 854 22.15 -28.23 11.36
C ASN A 854 21.55 -28.10 9.96
N THR A 855 20.25 -27.84 9.88
CA THR A 855 19.55 -27.60 8.61
C THR A 855 20.13 -26.39 7.86
N LEU A 856 20.45 -25.30 8.56
CA LEU A 856 21.04 -24.10 7.98
C LEU A 856 22.44 -24.35 7.40
N LYS A 857 23.27 -25.16 8.07
CA LYS A 857 24.60 -25.56 7.56
C LYS A 857 24.46 -26.34 6.26
N THR A 858 23.61 -27.36 6.23
CA THR A 858 23.30 -28.15 5.02
C THR A 858 22.73 -27.28 3.90
N ALA A 859 21.75 -26.42 4.20
CA ALA A 859 21.17 -25.51 3.22
C ALA A 859 22.20 -24.52 2.66
N SER A 860 23.20 -24.11 3.44
CA SER A 860 24.22 -23.17 2.97
C SER A 860 25.07 -23.74 1.82
N THR A 861 25.35 -25.05 1.85
CA THR A 861 26.07 -25.78 0.80
C THR A 861 25.12 -26.19 -0.31
N ASP A 862 24.03 -26.87 0.04
CA ASP A 862 23.25 -27.69 -0.88
C ASP A 862 22.10 -26.93 -1.55
N MET A 863 21.63 -25.83 -0.95
CA MET A 863 20.56 -25.03 -1.54
C MET A 863 20.96 -24.55 -2.93
N LEU A 864 20.07 -24.78 -3.90
CA LEU A 864 20.30 -24.40 -5.29
C LEU A 864 20.54 -22.89 -5.42
N SER A 865 21.59 -22.52 -6.16
CA SER A 865 21.91 -21.13 -6.45
C SER A 865 21.34 -20.71 -7.80
N LEU A 866 20.28 -19.90 -7.80
CA LEU A 866 19.75 -19.30 -9.03
C LEU A 866 20.73 -18.33 -9.70
N LYS A 867 21.64 -17.74 -8.92
CA LYS A 867 22.69 -16.86 -9.47
C LYS A 867 23.77 -17.63 -10.20
N ALA A 868 24.16 -18.81 -9.70
CA ALA A 868 25.26 -19.59 -10.27
C ALA A 868 24.76 -20.57 -11.35
N VAL A 869 23.75 -21.37 -11.02
CA VAL A 869 23.30 -22.51 -11.85
C VAL A 869 21.98 -22.19 -12.54
N GLY A 870 21.10 -21.43 -11.89
CA GLY A 870 19.71 -21.25 -12.32
C GLY A 870 18.81 -22.40 -11.86
N MET A 871 17.48 -22.21 -11.92
CA MET A 871 16.51 -23.25 -11.63
C MET A 871 16.26 -24.09 -12.89
N PRO A 872 16.47 -25.41 -12.88
CA PRO A 872 16.30 -26.24 -14.08
C PRO A 872 14.85 -26.22 -14.57
N THR A 873 14.67 -26.36 -15.88
CA THR A 873 13.36 -26.54 -16.54
C THR A 873 13.41 -27.73 -17.48
N ASP A 874 12.25 -28.20 -17.94
CA ASP A 874 12.18 -29.29 -18.93
C ASP A 874 12.45 -28.82 -20.37
N LEU A 875 12.82 -27.54 -20.53
CA LEU A 875 13.04 -26.94 -21.85
C LEU A 875 14.47 -27.18 -22.32
N VAL A 876 14.61 -27.52 -23.59
CA VAL A 876 15.91 -27.76 -24.24
C VAL A 876 16.38 -26.51 -24.98
N CYS A 877 17.66 -26.18 -24.85
CA CYS A 877 18.26 -25.04 -25.54
C CYS A 877 18.29 -25.30 -27.06
N PRO A 878 17.71 -24.41 -27.89
CA PRO A 878 17.68 -24.61 -29.33
C PRO A 878 19.06 -24.43 -30.00
N LYS A 879 20.07 -23.93 -29.27
CA LYS A 879 21.43 -23.73 -29.83
C LYS A 879 22.40 -24.87 -29.58
N CYS A 880 22.27 -25.58 -28.46
CA CYS A 880 23.26 -26.59 -28.05
C CYS A 880 22.64 -27.82 -27.38
N HIS A 881 21.31 -27.92 -27.38
CA HIS A 881 20.54 -29.03 -26.82
C HIS A 881 20.75 -29.32 -25.33
N SER A 882 21.45 -28.44 -24.61
CA SER A 882 21.55 -28.48 -23.15
C SER A 882 20.28 -27.90 -22.50
N THR A 883 19.99 -28.26 -21.26
CA THR A 883 18.81 -27.77 -20.53
C THR A 883 18.79 -26.25 -20.36
N LEU A 884 17.61 -25.63 -20.47
CA LEU A 884 17.39 -24.24 -20.09
C LEU A 884 17.13 -24.13 -18.59
N THR A 885 17.57 -23.01 -18.01
CA THR A 885 17.45 -22.73 -16.58
C THR A 885 16.83 -21.36 -16.38
N ILE A 886 15.92 -21.20 -15.41
CA ILE A 886 15.43 -19.90 -14.98
C ILE A 886 16.53 -19.22 -14.18
N ARG A 887 16.95 -18.05 -14.64
CA ARG A 887 17.98 -17.21 -14.00
C ARG A 887 17.38 -15.87 -13.61
N VAL A 888 18.01 -15.21 -12.65
CA VAL A 888 17.60 -13.88 -12.16
C VAL A 888 18.58 -12.82 -12.65
N GLY A 889 18.11 -11.88 -13.46
CA GLY A 889 18.88 -10.75 -13.96
C GLY A 889 18.37 -9.41 -13.41
N LYS A 890 19.00 -8.31 -13.85
CA LYS A 890 18.58 -6.94 -13.48
C LYS A 890 17.15 -6.60 -13.92
N ASN A 891 16.69 -7.22 -15.00
CA ASN A 891 15.37 -6.97 -15.60
C ASN A 891 14.30 -8.00 -15.19
N GLY A 892 14.59 -8.89 -14.25
CA GLY A 892 13.68 -9.96 -13.83
C GLY A 892 14.19 -11.35 -14.17
N HIS A 893 13.29 -12.33 -14.13
CA HIS A 893 13.56 -13.73 -14.41
C HIS A 893 13.58 -13.99 -15.92
N PHE A 894 14.48 -14.84 -16.39
CA PHE A 894 14.61 -15.22 -17.80
C PHE A 894 15.16 -16.65 -17.93
N LEU A 895 14.93 -17.30 -19.06
CA LEU A 895 15.55 -18.57 -19.42
C LEU A 895 16.97 -18.34 -19.92
N GLY A 896 17.94 -19.08 -19.41
CA GLY A 896 19.32 -19.10 -19.89
C GLY A 896 19.84 -20.53 -20.02
N CYS A 897 20.66 -20.78 -21.03
CA CYS A 897 21.27 -22.10 -21.23
C CYS A 897 22.16 -22.50 -20.04
N SER A 898 22.03 -23.75 -19.58
CA SER A 898 22.86 -24.32 -18.52
C SER A 898 24.35 -24.30 -18.86
N ASN A 899 24.70 -24.43 -20.14
CA ASN A 899 26.08 -24.47 -20.63
C ASN A 899 26.72 -23.07 -20.76
N TYR A 900 26.14 -22.02 -20.17
CA TYR A 900 26.78 -20.70 -20.07
C TYR A 900 28.09 -20.79 -19.26
N PRO A 901 29.21 -20.16 -19.68
CA PRO A 901 29.32 -19.17 -20.75
C PRO A 901 29.52 -19.72 -22.16
N LYS A 902 29.73 -21.04 -22.34
CA LYS A 902 29.94 -21.67 -23.66
C LYS A 902 28.73 -21.50 -24.58
N CYS A 903 27.52 -21.51 -24.03
CA CYS A 903 26.29 -21.16 -24.74
C CYS A 903 25.63 -19.92 -24.11
N THR A 904 25.44 -18.87 -24.91
CA THR A 904 24.88 -17.58 -24.48
C THR A 904 23.39 -17.42 -24.79
N TYR A 905 22.69 -18.52 -25.14
CA TYR A 905 21.26 -18.48 -25.39
C TYR A 905 20.51 -18.01 -24.15
N THR A 906 19.67 -16.98 -24.32
CA THR A 906 18.76 -16.49 -23.30
C THR A 906 17.42 -16.08 -23.92
N ARG A 907 16.33 -16.20 -23.16
CA ARG A 907 15.00 -15.80 -23.59
C ARG A 907 14.11 -15.39 -22.41
N ASN A 908 13.18 -14.48 -22.63
CA ASN A 908 12.09 -14.29 -21.66
C ASN A 908 11.13 -15.48 -21.72
N TYR A 909 10.33 -15.68 -20.68
CA TYR A 909 9.33 -16.73 -20.65
C TYR A 909 8.03 -16.23 -20.00
N ALA A 910 6.95 -16.96 -20.26
CA ALA A 910 5.69 -16.84 -19.53
C ALA A 910 5.29 -18.22 -18.99
N ARG A 911 4.51 -18.25 -17.91
CA ARG A 911 3.82 -19.46 -17.48
C ARG A 911 2.36 -19.38 -17.92
N ASP A 912 1.86 -20.46 -18.51
CA ASP A 912 0.43 -20.58 -18.80
C ASP A 912 -0.38 -20.91 -17.53
N GLU A 913 -1.69 -21.13 -17.70
CA GLU A 913 -2.59 -21.45 -16.61
C GLU A 913 -2.32 -22.80 -15.94
N LYS A 914 -1.61 -23.71 -16.64
CA LYS A 914 -1.13 -25.01 -16.15
C LYS A 914 0.26 -24.93 -15.51
N GLY A 915 0.85 -23.73 -15.45
CA GLY A 915 2.18 -23.52 -14.88
C GLY A 915 3.33 -23.91 -15.80
N VAL A 916 3.03 -24.33 -17.04
CA VAL A 916 4.02 -24.74 -18.05
C VAL A 916 4.74 -23.50 -18.57
N ILE A 917 6.07 -23.61 -18.66
CA ILE A 917 6.94 -22.52 -19.07
C ILE A 917 7.02 -22.49 -20.60
N HIS A 918 6.65 -21.36 -21.17
CA HIS A 918 6.74 -21.10 -22.61
C HIS A 918 7.80 -20.02 -22.87
N PRO A 919 8.87 -20.33 -23.64
CA PRO A 919 9.77 -19.31 -24.16
C PRO A 919 8.97 -18.29 -24.98
N ILE A 920 9.14 -17.01 -24.69
CA ILE A 920 8.54 -15.96 -25.52
C ILE A 920 9.40 -15.84 -26.77
N GLU A 921 8.90 -16.34 -27.90
CA GLU A 921 9.59 -16.20 -29.18
C GLU A 921 9.81 -14.71 -29.50
N PRO A 922 10.99 -14.34 -30.05
CA PRO A 922 11.16 -13.01 -30.59
C PRO A 922 10.15 -12.84 -31.73
N SER A 923 9.47 -11.69 -31.77
CA SER A 923 8.67 -11.33 -32.96
C SER A 923 9.54 -11.56 -34.20
N SER A 924 9.07 -12.38 -35.15
CA SER A 924 9.81 -12.72 -36.36
C SER A 924 10.39 -11.46 -36.98
N ASP A 925 11.72 -11.40 -37.12
CA ASP A 925 12.39 -10.27 -37.74
C ASP A 925 11.90 -10.19 -39.19
N GLU A 926 11.07 -9.21 -39.55
CA GLU A 926 10.61 -9.04 -40.93
C GLU A 926 11.83 -8.77 -41.84
N ALA A 927 11.95 -9.52 -42.93
CA ALA A 927 12.95 -9.25 -43.95
C ALA A 927 12.66 -7.87 -44.57
N SER A 928 13.69 -7.05 -44.71
CA SER A 928 13.58 -5.75 -45.36
C SER A 928 14.28 -5.78 -46.70
N ASP A 929 13.78 -4.99 -47.65
CA ASP A 929 14.37 -4.82 -48.98
C ASP A 929 15.70 -4.04 -48.95
N ARG A 930 16.19 -3.64 -47.76
CA ARG A 930 17.39 -2.82 -47.62
C ARG A 930 18.61 -3.72 -47.49
N VAL A 931 19.65 -3.35 -48.24
CA VAL A 931 20.96 -4.00 -48.18
C VAL A 931 21.88 -3.19 -47.25
N CYS A 932 22.63 -3.88 -46.41
CA CYS A 932 23.55 -3.27 -45.46
C CYS A 932 24.69 -2.56 -46.19
N GLU A 933 24.75 -1.24 -46.06
CA GLU A 933 25.76 -0.36 -46.68
C GLU A 933 27.22 -0.70 -46.30
N LYS A 934 27.43 -1.48 -45.23
CA LYS A 934 28.78 -1.85 -44.78
C LYS A 934 29.27 -3.19 -45.31
N CYS A 935 28.37 -4.11 -45.68
CA CYS A 935 28.79 -5.47 -46.04
C CYS A 935 27.95 -6.14 -47.13
N GLY A 936 26.98 -5.42 -47.74
CA GLY A 936 26.20 -5.93 -48.86
C GLY A 936 25.17 -7.02 -48.52
N ARG A 937 24.96 -7.36 -47.23
CA ARG A 937 23.97 -8.37 -46.82
C ARG A 937 22.61 -7.76 -46.50
N PRO A 938 21.47 -8.47 -46.63
CA PRO A 938 20.14 -7.93 -46.33
C PRO A 938 20.03 -7.40 -44.88
N MET A 939 19.19 -6.39 -44.65
CA MET A 939 18.86 -5.89 -43.32
C MET A 939 17.53 -6.47 -42.83
N LEU A 940 17.47 -6.76 -41.53
CA LEU A 940 16.33 -7.34 -40.83
C LEU A 940 15.67 -6.31 -39.93
N ILE A 941 14.35 -6.28 -39.87
CA ILE A 941 13.58 -5.39 -38.99
C ILE A 941 13.51 -6.00 -37.59
N LYS A 942 14.07 -5.33 -36.58
CA LYS A 942 14.10 -5.79 -35.18
C LYS A 942 13.41 -4.82 -34.25
N GLN A 943 12.79 -5.33 -33.17
CA GLN A 943 12.28 -4.49 -32.09
C GLN A 943 13.33 -4.27 -30.99
N GLY A 944 13.61 -3.00 -30.69
CA GLY A 944 14.47 -2.58 -29.59
C GLY A 944 13.74 -1.71 -28.57
N LYS A 945 14.44 -1.34 -27.50
CA LYS A 945 13.97 -0.42 -26.44
C LYS A 945 13.44 0.93 -26.96
N TYR A 946 13.78 1.31 -28.20
CA TYR A 946 13.47 2.61 -28.81
C TYR A 946 12.49 2.51 -30.00
N GLY A 947 11.89 1.35 -30.25
CA GLY A 947 11.07 1.07 -31.43
C GLY A 947 11.79 0.16 -32.42
N THR A 948 11.22 0.04 -33.61
CA THR A 948 11.70 -0.84 -34.67
C THR A 948 12.94 -0.26 -35.37
N PHE A 949 13.95 -1.07 -35.63
CA PHE A 949 15.20 -0.69 -36.28
C PHE A 949 15.66 -1.77 -37.26
N TYR A 950 16.34 -1.39 -38.33
CA TYR A 950 17.01 -2.32 -39.24
C TYR A 950 18.34 -2.78 -38.63
N ALA A 951 18.62 -4.08 -38.65
CA ALA A 951 19.89 -4.67 -38.23
C ALA A 951 20.44 -5.54 -39.36
N CYS A 952 21.74 -5.45 -39.65
CA CYS A 952 22.35 -6.30 -40.67
C CYS A 952 22.14 -7.79 -40.36
N SER A 953 21.72 -8.57 -41.36
CA SER A 953 21.62 -10.04 -41.24
C SER A 953 22.97 -10.71 -40.98
N GLY A 954 24.09 -10.04 -41.30
CA GLY A 954 25.45 -10.50 -41.01
C GLY A 954 25.93 -10.29 -39.56
N TYR A 955 25.06 -9.98 -38.61
CA TYR A 955 25.44 -9.88 -37.18
C TYR A 955 25.88 -11.26 -36.64
N PRO A 956 26.99 -11.38 -35.86
CA PRO A 956 27.74 -10.31 -35.21
C PRO A 956 28.88 -9.69 -36.03
N ASP A 957 29.23 -10.26 -37.17
CA ASP A 957 30.39 -9.86 -37.98
C ASP A 957 30.20 -8.46 -38.59
N CYS A 958 28.97 -8.12 -38.94
CA CYS A 958 28.56 -6.77 -39.29
C CYS A 958 27.55 -6.23 -38.27
N ARG A 959 28.02 -5.35 -37.37
CA ARG A 959 27.19 -4.72 -36.32
C ARG A 959 26.39 -3.50 -36.80
N ASN A 960 26.20 -3.35 -38.11
CA ASN A 960 25.50 -2.21 -38.66
C ASN A 960 24.02 -2.25 -38.30
N THR A 961 23.50 -1.16 -37.76
CA THR A 961 22.08 -0.97 -37.45
C THR A 961 21.63 0.38 -37.99
N GLN A 962 20.47 0.44 -38.63
CA GLN A 962 19.85 1.66 -39.12
C GLN A 962 18.48 1.83 -38.45
N SER A 963 18.01 3.06 -38.28
CA SER A 963 16.65 3.28 -37.75
C SER A 963 15.62 3.08 -38.87
N VAL A 964 14.48 2.43 -38.58
CA VAL A 964 13.32 2.42 -39.51
C VAL A 964 12.65 3.79 -39.41
N VAL A 965 13.26 4.81 -40.00
CA VAL A 965 12.59 6.10 -40.18
C VAL A 965 11.82 5.98 -41.49
N SER A 966 10.49 5.96 -41.38
CA SER A 966 9.56 6.06 -42.50
C SER A 966 9.96 7.20 -43.46
N ASP A 967 10.09 6.89 -44.75
CA ASP A 967 10.54 7.78 -45.85
C ASP A 967 9.56 8.95 -46.17
N ASN A 968 8.84 9.48 -45.17
CA ASN A 968 7.87 10.57 -45.34
C ASN A 968 8.24 11.89 -44.62
N GLU A 969 9.50 12.13 -44.24
CA GLU A 969 9.87 13.39 -43.55
C GLU A 969 11.27 13.94 -43.91
N VAL A 970 11.60 14.14 -45.19
CA VAL A 970 12.75 14.99 -45.58
C VAL A 970 12.36 15.90 -46.74
N GLN A 971 11.83 17.09 -46.44
CA GLN A 971 11.56 18.11 -47.46
C GLN A 971 12.70 19.15 -47.53
N PRO A 972 13.18 19.50 -48.74
CA PRO A 972 14.09 20.64 -48.93
C PRO A 972 13.34 21.94 -48.66
N THR A 973 14.00 22.88 -47.98
CA THR A 973 13.38 24.17 -47.62
C THR A 973 13.54 25.25 -48.70
N GLY A 974 14.32 24.97 -49.75
CA GLY A 974 14.65 25.94 -50.81
C GLY A 974 15.65 27.03 -50.40
N VAL A 975 16.21 26.95 -49.18
CA VAL A 975 17.18 27.92 -48.65
C VAL A 975 18.61 27.36 -48.74
N THR A 976 19.54 28.12 -49.29
CA THR A 976 20.97 27.76 -49.36
C THR A 976 21.65 27.87 -47.99
N CYS A 977 22.66 27.04 -47.77
CA CYS A 977 23.45 27.06 -46.55
C CYS A 977 24.23 28.38 -46.45
N PRO A 978 24.22 29.08 -45.29
CA PRO A 978 24.93 30.35 -45.13
C PRO A 978 26.40 30.19 -44.73
N GLU A 979 26.92 28.97 -44.55
CA GLU A 979 28.33 28.74 -44.24
C GLU A 979 29.20 29.06 -45.46
N LYS A 980 30.33 29.75 -45.23
CA LYS A 980 31.29 30.06 -46.29
C LYS A 980 31.85 28.74 -46.84
N ASP A 981 31.93 28.65 -48.18
CA ASP A 981 32.41 27.48 -48.92
C ASP A 981 31.50 26.23 -48.84
N CYS A 982 30.19 26.39 -48.56
CA CYS A 982 29.20 25.32 -48.63
C CYS A 982 28.11 25.62 -49.68
N ASP A 983 27.99 24.77 -50.70
CA ASP A 983 26.96 24.81 -51.75
C ASP A 983 25.68 24.03 -51.38
N GLY A 984 25.60 23.52 -50.14
CA GLY A 984 24.48 22.74 -49.64
C GLY A 984 23.18 23.56 -49.42
N THR A 985 22.06 22.86 -49.24
CA THR A 985 20.74 23.46 -48.95
C THR A 985 20.21 22.98 -47.61
N LEU A 986 19.37 23.78 -46.95
CA LEU A 986 18.81 23.40 -45.65
C LEU A 986 17.65 22.39 -45.81
N MET A 987 17.79 21.27 -45.11
CA MET A 987 16.90 20.11 -45.16
C MET A 987 16.23 19.89 -43.80
N GLN A 988 14.94 19.57 -43.79
CA GLN A 988 14.25 19.17 -42.56
C GLN A 988 14.73 17.79 -42.08
N ARG A 989 15.11 17.67 -40.81
CA ARG A 989 15.65 16.47 -40.16
C ARG A 989 15.07 16.27 -38.77
N LYS A 990 15.18 15.05 -38.22
CA LYS A 990 14.65 14.69 -36.88
C LYS A 990 15.78 14.23 -35.96
N SER A 991 15.92 14.87 -34.79
CA SER A 991 16.96 14.55 -33.81
C SER A 991 16.73 13.20 -33.11
N LYS A 992 17.75 12.66 -32.42
CA LYS A 992 17.67 11.43 -31.59
C LYS A 992 16.59 11.46 -30.48
N ARG A 993 16.01 12.64 -30.20
CA ARG A 993 14.91 12.86 -29.24
C ARG A 993 13.56 13.13 -29.93
N GLY A 994 13.47 12.95 -31.25
CA GLY A 994 12.27 13.12 -32.06
C GLY A 994 11.94 14.57 -32.46
N LYS A 995 12.75 15.55 -32.08
CA LYS A 995 12.52 16.98 -32.39
C LYS A 995 13.03 17.33 -33.79
N ILE A 996 12.23 18.05 -34.57
CA ILE A 996 12.56 18.52 -35.92
C ILE A 996 13.58 19.66 -35.85
N PHE A 997 14.55 19.65 -36.75
CA PHE A 997 15.52 20.73 -37.00
C PHE A 997 15.82 20.81 -38.50
N TYR A 998 16.38 21.92 -38.97
CA TYR A 998 16.74 22.14 -40.37
C TYR A 998 18.25 22.25 -40.47
N GLY A 999 18.90 21.21 -41.02
CA GLY A 999 20.35 21.14 -41.15
C GLY A 999 20.79 21.10 -42.61
N CYS A 1000 22.04 21.48 -42.89
CA CYS A 1000 22.60 21.41 -44.24
C CYS A 1000 22.45 20.01 -44.87
N SER A 1001 22.29 19.94 -46.19
CA SER A 1001 22.28 18.69 -46.95
C SER A 1001 23.58 17.90 -46.76
N GLN A 1002 24.71 18.60 -46.60
CA GLN A 1002 26.03 18.03 -46.32
C GLN A 1002 26.29 17.77 -44.81
N PHE A 1003 25.28 17.79 -43.94
CA PHE A 1003 25.44 17.48 -42.51
C PHE A 1003 25.76 15.98 -42.30
N PRO A 1004 26.79 15.61 -41.52
CA PRO A 1004 27.48 16.41 -40.49
C PRO A 1004 28.77 17.12 -40.95
N ASP A 1005 29.19 16.98 -42.20
CA ASP A 1005 30.43 17.61 -42.69
C ASP A 1005 30.28 19.14 -42.71
N CYS A 1006 29.12 19.64 -43.13
CA CYS A 1006 28.65 21.00 -42.80
C CYS A 1006 27.70 20.95 -41.59
N ASN A 1007 28.15 21.49 -40.45
CA ASN A 1007 27.42 21.42 -39.18
C ASN A 1007 26.34 22.49 -38.99
N PHE A 1008 26.04 23.28 -40.03
CA PHE A 1008 25.03 24.32 -39.94
C PHE A 1008 23.63 23.73 -39.73
N ALA A 1009 22.97 24.14 -38.65
CA ALA A 1009 21.62 23.71 -38.31
C ALA A 1009 20.84 24.77 -37.53
N VAL A 1010 19.56 24.91 -37.85
CA VAL A 1010 18.60 25.79 -37.17
C VAL A 1010 17.38 25.01 -36.71
N TRP A 1011 16.77 25.42 -35.59
CA TRP A 1011 15.61 24.70 -35.02
C TRP A 1011 14.27 25.15 -35.59
N ASP A 1012 14.24 26.36 -36.14
CA ASP A 1012 13.05 27.01 -36.69
C ASP A 1012 13.10 26.92 -38.22
N LYS A 1013 11.93 26.95 -38.89
CA LYS A 1013 11.84 26.74 -40.34
C LYS A 1013 12.49 27.92 -41.10
N PRO A 1014 13.51 27.70 -41.94
CA PRO A 1014 14.09 28.75 -42.75
C PRO A 1014 13.17 29.11 -43.93
N VAL A 1015 13.08 30.40 -44.24
CA VAL A 1015 12.27 30.98 -45.31
C VAL A 1015 13.17 31.85 -46.18
N ALA A 1016 13.18 31.59 -47.49
CA ALA A 1016 14.02 32.26 -48.50
C ALA A 1016 13.61 33.74 -48.70
N LYS A 1017 13.89 34.57 -47.70
CA LYS A 1017 13.62 36.00 -47.69
C LYS A 1017 14.79 36.70 -47.01
N GLU A 1018 15.40 37.66 -47.70
CA GLU A 1018 16.53 38.39 -47.14
C GLU A 1018 16.11 39.31 -45.98
N CYS A 1019 16.98 39.46 -44.99
CA CYS A 1019 16.77 40.36 -43.88
C CYS A 1019 17.06 41.82 -44.30
N PRO A 1020 16.06 42.73 -44.32
CA PRO A 1020 16.26 44.11 -44.77
C PRO A 1020 17.11 44.95 -43.81
N LYS A 1021 17.38 44.45 -42.59
CA LYS A 1021 18.20 45.17 -41.59
C LYS A 1021 19.69 44.81 -41.64
N CYS A 1022 20.05 43.59 -42.06
CA CYS A 1022 21.45 43.15 -42.04
C CYS A 1022 21.88 42.31 -43.26
N GLY A 1023 21.03 42.17 -44.27
CA GLY A 1023 21.35 41.43 -45.51
C GLY A 1023 21.52 39.92 -45.35
N ALA A 1024 21.05 39.32 -44.25
CA ALA A 1024 21.12 37.86 -44.10
C ALA A 1024 20.25 37.17 -45.15
N GLY A 1025 20.76 36.13 -45.81
CA GLY A 1025 20.14 35.49 -46.99
C GLY A 1025 18.79 34.81 -46.75
N PHE A 1026 18.39 34.58 -45.49
CA PHE A 1026 17.09 34.02 -45.15
C PHE A 1026 16.62 34.46 -43.76
N LEU A 1027 15.31 34.32 -43.51
CA LEU A 1027 14.70 34.53 -42.19
C LEU A 1027 14.19 33.21 -41.61
N LEU A 1028 14.00 33.15 -40.30
CA LEU A 1028 13.42 32.01 -39.59
C LEU A 1028 11.97 32.30 -39.23
N GLU A 1029 11.08 31.42 -39.66
CA GLU A 1029 9.68 31.40 -39.25
C GLU A 1029 9.55 30.88 -37.83
N LYS A 1030 9.09 31.74 -36.93
CA LYS A 1030 8.86 31.43 -35.52
C LYS A 1030 7.40 31.64 -35.19
N THR A 1031 6.76 30.61 -34.65
CA THR A 1031 5.41 30.72 -34.14
C THR A 1031 5.46 30.80 -32.61
N THR A 1032 4.94 31.88 -32.05
CA THR A 1032 4.78 32.04 -30.60
C THR A 1032 3.33 32.34 -30.27
N LYS A 1033 2.87 31.87 -29.11
CA LYS A 1033 1.49 32.12 -28.63
C LYS A 1033 1.14 33.60 -28.47
N LYS A 1034 2.14 34.48 -28.36
CA LYS A 1034 1.97 35.92 -28.11
C LYS A 1034 1.96 36.78 -29.38
N GLN A 1035 2.72 36.38 -30.41
CA GLN A 1035 2.93 37.21 -31.61
C GLN A 1035 2.38 36.58 -32.90
N GLY A 1036 1.83 35.36 -32.83
CA GLY A 1036 1.48 34.57 -34.00
C GLY A 1036 2.74 34.03 -34.68
N THR A 1037 2.62 33.69 -35.95
CA THR A 1037 3.76 33.36 -36.81
C THR A 1037 4.43 34.66 -37.26
N TYR A 1038 5.73 34.76 -37.06
CA TYR A 1038 6.54 35.90 -37.50
C TYR A 1038 7.90 35.42 -38.02
N LEU A 1039 8.46 36.15 -38.97
CA LEU A 1039 9.81 35.96 -39.48
C LEU A 1039 10.81 36.71 -38.60
N SER A 1040 11.95 36.11 -38.33
CA SER A 1040 13.02 36.74 -37.55
C SER A 1040 14.40 36.42 -38.11
N CYS A 1041 15.31 37.37 -38.03
CA CYS A 1041 16.67 37.19 -38.54
C CYS A 1041 17.46 36.21 -37.65
N HIS A 1042 18.17 35.27 -38.27
CA HIS A 1042 19.02 34.31 -37.56
C HIS A 1042 20.37 34.91 -37.12
N THR A 1043 20.79 36.03 -37.73
CA THR A 1043 22.06 36.70 -37.41
C THR A 1043 22.02 37.30 -36.01
N LYS A 1044 22.96 36.84 -35.16
CA LYS A 1044 23.07 37.26 -33.76
C LYS A 1044 23.32 38.78 -33.68
N GLY A 1045 22.46 39.49 -32.94
CA GLY A 1045 22.55 40.95 -32.76
C GLY A 1045 21.70 41.80 -33.70
N CYS A 1046 21.20 41.26 -34.82
CA CYS A 1046 20.37 42.04 -35.76
C CYS A 1046 19.01 42.42 -35.16
N GLY A 1047 18.32 41.46 -34.53
CA GLY A 1047 17.04 41.67 -33.86
C GLY A 1047 15.85 41.99 -34.78
N TYR A 1048 16.01 41.89 -36.11
CA TYR A 1048 14.91 42.11 -37.07
C TYR A 1048 13.81 41.05 -36.90
N LYS A 1049 12.56 41.53 -36.89
CA LYS A 1049 11.34 40.71 -36.84
C LYS A 1049 10.27 41.34 -37.71
N GLN A 1050 9.54 40.51 -38.45
CA GLN A 1050 8.41 40.91 -39.29
C GLN A 1050 7.27 39.93 -39.07
N LYS A 1051 6.05 40.41 -38.79
CA LYS A 1051 4.88 39.52 -38.73
C LYS A 1051 4.63 38.90 -40.11
N THR A 1052 4.36 37.60 -40.13
CA THR A 1052 4.07 36.84 -41.35
C THR A 1052 2.61 37.00 -41.74
#